data_AF-A0A951PDY3-F1
#
_entry.id   AF-A0A951PDY3-F1
#
_cell.length_a   1.000
_cell.length_b   1.000
_cell.length_c   1.000
_cell.angle_alpha   90.00
_cell.angle_beta   90.00
_cell.angle_gamma   90.00
#
_symmetry.space_group_name_H-M   'P 1'
#
loop_
_entity.id
_entity.type
_entity.pdbx_description
1 polymer ?
#
loop_
_entity_poly.entity_id
_entity_poly.type
_entity_poly.pdbx_seq_one_letter_code
_entity_poly.pdbx_strand_id
1 'polypeptide(L)'
;MQFQMPVEIYVHPIQGDDAAAGDSLAPFKTLSHALQQAQPGTVIQLSRGSYSLETGEQFPLLIPAGVSVQGNLPGQGQGVTVTGSGSYDSAAFGSQSVTLLLQDDAELRGVTVSNPEPKGTGIWIESAAPTAPTVSGCTLSHCGREGILVTGQANPVIHNCQFLNNRAGLTLVRQARGEVRNNTTQHNQFGLVISDQAAPVVSNNQWVENRCGIMLSGSASPILRGNVIAQNSEDGLAVFGQAAPDLGQFNDPAANRLRDNQRFDLRNATALKLISLGNQLNPARTNGFVEFVSLEKPSRITAPQAVAESPPGLADSPALSHAPADLQSHWAARLVQPLIDRQISPLLPDGSFQPEADVTPSEFARWMQRAGLVAPMTLAAPASSEQPLTRLQTIEQLVAALHLPSAHPSLLQGYRDRVQIPSDQTLTVATALEHRLVVSTQPNDLNPLQSVTRAEAAAMLYQTLLTQAQVAPIDLPQILQPQRPVMRLQAKPAAALIVVLDPGHGGDDLGMSTAKPVPAALPELPMMPMMQTPEIGSREYFELASIAPGLSEPPRSSRIQPQLPMPLQPPPGMPVEELRLPGEPPEMPSLQEKHITLSVAQAVAGFLQQQGVEVLLTRSADQSCSLAERRAAAPPQAAAFVSFHANASLSSQPEINGIETYHHPDSREGGRLAWSIHKTLTRTPDVTDRGVRAAPFPLLALPLPAAQIEVGYITGSRDAVSLGNSAYHRYLGRAIANGILRFLRQRPEA
;
A
#
# COMPACT_ATOMS: atom_id res chain seq x y z
N MET A 1 10.50 37.92 13.68
CA MET A 1 9.30 37.17 13.25
C MET A 1 8.22 37.43 14.27
N GLN A 2 7.16 38.16 13.91
CA GLN A 2 5.98 38.29 14.76
C GLN A 2 5.28 36.92 14.76
N PHE A 3 5.09 36.33 15.94
CA PHE A 3 4.19 35.18 16.10
C PHE A 3 2.77 35.69 15.81
N GLN A 4 2.27 35.48 14.59
CA GLN A 4 0.84 35.59 14.34
C GLN A 4 0.18 34.43 15.08
N MET A 5 -0.67 34.77 16.05
CA MET A 5 -1.56 33.80 16.69
C MET A 5 -2.42 33.14 15.61
N PRO A 6 -2.68 31.82 15.70
CA PRO A 6 -3.56 31.15 14.75
C PRO A 6 -4.94 31.80 14.79
N VAL A 7 -5.53 32.01 13.61
CA VAL A 7 -6.89 32.54 13.50
C VAL A 7 -7.85 31.43 13.88
N GLU A 8 -8.66 31.66 14.91
CA GLU A 8 -9.67 30.69 15.36
C GLU A 8 -11.04 31.04 14.77
N ILE A 9 -11.71 30.04 14.20
CA ILE A 9 -13.09 30.12 13.71
C ILE A 9 -13.93 29.13 14.51
N TYR A 10 -15.09 29.54 14.99
CA TYR A 10 -16.00 28.71 15.76
C TYR A 10 -17.25 28.37 14.95
N VAL A 11 -17.66 27.10 14.98
CA VAL A 11 -18.85 26.61 14.28
C VAL A 11 -19.79 25.93 15.26
N HIS A 12 -21.08 26.26 15.17
CA HIS A 12 -22.14 25.66 15.96
C HIS A 12 -23.38 25.36 15.08
N PRO A 13 -23.72 24.08 14.82
CA PRO A 13 -24.70 23.70 13.80
C PRO A 13 -26.16 24.06 14.15
N ILE A 14 -26.43 24.25 15.45
CA ILE A 14 -27.77 24.61 15.97
C ILE A 14 -27.90 26.12 16.25
N GLN A 15 -26.92 26.73 16.91
CA GLN A 15 -27.00 28.11 17.41
C GLN A 15 -26.23 29.12 16.54
N GLY A 16 -25.40 28.67 15.61
CA GLY A 16 -24.62 29.53 14.75
C GLY A 16 -25.44 30.15 13.62
N ASP A 17 -24.84 31.17 13.00
CA ASP A 17 -25.38 31.89 11.84
C ASP A 17 -24.23 32.18 10.85
N ASP A 18 -24.39 31.81 9.57
CA ASP A 18 -23.35 32.04 8.55
C ASP A 18 -23.24 33.51 8.13
N ALA A 19 -24.14 34.38 8.61
CA ALA A 19 -23.98 35.83 8.53
C ALA A 19 -23.20 36.44 9.72
N ALA A 20 -22.81 35.63 10.72
CA ALA A 20 -22.10 36.08 11.92
C ALA A 20 -20.61 36.34 11.67
N ALA A 21 -19.87 36.66 12.74
CA ALA A 21 -18.43 36.95 12.65
C ALA A 21 -17.55 35.68 12.66
N GLY A 22 -18.07 34.54 13.11
CA GLY A 22 -17.32 33.29 13.22
C GLY A 22 -16.43 33.19 14.47
N ASP A 23 -16.62 34.08 15.45
CA ASP A 23 -15.91 34.06 16.73
C ASP A 23 -16.64 33.22 17.79
N SER A 24 -16.05 33.07 18.99
CA SER A 24 -16.62 32.24 20.06
C SER A 24 -17.98 32.71 20.60
N LEU A 25 -18.34 33.99 20.40
CA LEU A 25 -19.62 34.56 20.85
C LEU A 25 -20.68 34.54 19.73
N ALA A 26 -20.24 34.63 18.48
CA ALA A 26 -21.09 34.63 17.30
C ALA A 26 -20.56 33.62 16.25
N PRO A 27 -20.68 32.30 16.53
CA PRO A 27 -20.12 31.26 15.68
C PRO A 27 -20.86 31.14 14.35
N PHE A 28 -20.16 30.66 13.32
CA PHE A 28 -20.80 30.24 12.08
C PHE A 28 -21.74 29.05 12.30
N LYS A 29 -22.72 28.90 11.41
CA LYS A 29 -23.63 27.76 11.46
C LYS A 29 -23.01 26.52 10.82
N THR A 30 -22.44 26.67 9.64
CA THR A 30 -21.96 25.55 8.82
C THR A 30 -20.45 25.49 8.75
N LEU A 31 -19.92 24.27 8.72
CA LEU A 31 -18.50 24.01 8.47
C LEU A 31 -18.14 24.39 7.02
N SER A 32 -19.06 24.20 6.07
CA SER A 32 -18.93 24.63 4.69
C SER A 32 -18.58 26.11 4.57
N HIS A 33 -19.30 26.97 5.29
CA HIS A 33 -19.02 28.40 5.30
C HIS A 33 -17.66 28.71 5.94
N ALA A 34 -17.36 28.09 7.09
CA ALA A 34 -16.08 28.27 7.78
C ALA A 34 -14.87 27.89 6.90
N LEU A 35 -14.97 26.79 6.15
CA LEU A 35 -13.91 26.31 5.26
C LEU A 35 -13.66 27.24 4.07
N GLN A 36 -14.69 27.96 3.59
CA GLN A 36 -14.53 28.95 2.52
C GLN A 36 -13.78 30.22 2.98
N GLN A 37 -13.86 30.54 4.28
CA GLN A 37 -13.16 31.70 4.85
C GLN A 37 -11.75 31.37 5.36
N ALA A 38 -11.46 30.09 5.58
CA ALA A 38 -10.21 29.65 6.19
C ALA A 38 -8.98 29.90 5.30
N GLN A 39 -7.87 30.27 5.94
CA GLN A 39 -6.56 30.42 5.31
C GLN A 39 -5.57 29.47 5.98
N PRO A 40 -4.40 29.18 5.37
CA PRO A 40 -3.38 28.36 6.02
C PRO A 40 -3.03 28.88 7.43
N GLY A 41 -3.04 28.00 8.43
CA GLY A 41 -2.86 28.35 9.84
C GLY A 41 -4.15 28.64 10.61
N THR A 42 -5.32 28.65 9.95
CA THR A 42 -6.63 28.73 10.63
C THR A 42 -6.94 27.44 11.39
N VAL A 43 -7.51 27.60 12.59
CA VAL A 43 -8.06 26.51 13.40
C VAL A 43 -9.58 26.67 13.49
N ILE A 44 -10.33 25.70 12.99
CA ILE A 44 -11.79 25.66 13.05
C ILE A 44 -12.22 24.78 14.22
N GLN A 45 -12.90 25.36 15.21
CA GLN A 45 -13.43 24.69 16.39
C GLN A 45 -14.90 24.31 16.19
N LEU A 46 -15.18 23.01 16.19
CA LEU A 46 -16.52 22.45 16.04
C LEU A 46 -17.17 22.24 17.40
N SER A 47 -18.33 22.86 17.59
CA SER A 47 -19.22 22.54 18.70
C SER A 47 -19.86 21.16 18.52
N ARG A 48 -20.38 20.59 19.61
CA ARG A 48 -21.17 19.35 19.53
C ARG A 48 -22.41 19.56 18.65
N GLY A 49 -22.70 18.57 17.83
CA GLY A 49 -23.85 18.57 16.94
C GLY A 49 -23.64 17.74 15.67
N SER A 50 -24.64 17.79 14.79
CA SER A 50 -24.63 17.13 13.50
C SER A 50 -24.39 18.15 12.39
N TYR A 51 -23.40 17.89 11.55
CA TYR A 51 -23.02 18.66 10.37
C TYR A 51 -23.38 17.80 9.16
N SER A 52 -24.52 18.10 8.54
CA SER A 52 -25.11 17.32 7.46
C SER A 52 -25.84 18.23 6.47
N LEU A 53 -26.32 17.64 5.40
CA LEU A 53 -27.10 18.35 4.38
C LEU A 53 -28.37 18.98 4.97
N GLU A 54 -28.95 18.34 6.00
CA GLU A 54 -30.10 18.85 6.75
C GLU A 54 -29.76 20.06 7.63
N THR A 55 -28.52 20.16 8.11
CA THR A 55 -28.05 21.31 8.90
C THR A 55 -27.39 22.41 8.06
N GLY A 56 -27.37 22.25 6.73
CA GLY A 56 -26.97 23.28 5.76
C GLY A 56 -25.61 23.05 5.12
N GLU A 57 -24.94 21.93 5.39
CA GLU A 57 -23.64 21.63 4.79
C GLU A 57 -23.74 21.34 3.28
N GLN A 58 -22.70 21.75 2.56
CA GLN A 58 -22.51 21.53 1.14
C GLN A 58 -21.33 20.56 0.93
N PHE A 59 -21.64 19.32 0.54
CA PHE A 59 -20.64 18.28 0.34
C PHE A 59 -20.14 18.22 -1.12
N PRO A 60 -18.88 17.79 -1.36
CA PRO A 60 -17.89 17.37 -0.37
C PRO A 60 -17.28 18.56 0.38
N LEU A 61 -16.94 18.37 1.66
CA LEU A 61 -16.29 19.39 2.48
C LEU A 61 -14.78 19.37 2.23
N LEU A 62 -14.25 20.43 1.64
CA LEU A 62 -12.81 20.58 1.37
C LEU A 62 -12.11 21.24 2.56
N ILE A 63 -11.19 20.54 3.21
CA ILE A 63 -10.27 21.14 4.20
C ILE A 63 -9.05 21.68 3.45
N PRO A 64 -8.87 23.02 3.39
CA PRO A 64 -7.77 23.62 2.64
C PRO A 64 -6.41 23.29 3.24
N ALA A 65 -5.36 23.50 2.43
CA ALA A 65 -3.99 23.25 2.86
C ALA A 65 -3.61 24.05 4.13
N GLY A 66 -3.01 23.38 5.10
CA GLY A 66 -2.58 23.99 6.37
C GLY A 66 -3.71 24.43 7.31
N VAL A 67 -4.97 24.06 7.05
CA VAL A 67 -6.12 24.33 7.95
C VAL A 67 -6.35 23.16 8.89
N SER A 68 -6.65 23.44 10.16
CA SER A 68 -6.95 22.43 11.19
C SER A 68 -8.43 22.49 11.59
N VAL A 69 -9.16 21.38 11.45
CA VAL A 69 -10.54 21.23 11.93
C VAL A 69 -10.53 20.38 13.19
N GLN A 70 -11.07 20.92 14.28
CA GLN A 70 -11.01 20.32 15.61
C GLN A 70 -12.40 20.15 16.21
N GLY A 71 -12.72 18.93 16.66
CA GLY A 71 -13.91 18.62 17.44
C GLY A 71 -13.56 18.06 18.82
N ASN A 72 -14.22 16.97 19.22
CA ASN A 72 -13.99 16.31 20.50
C ASN A 72 -12.80 15.32 20.41
N LEU A 73 -11.58 15.82 20.52
CA LEU A 73 -10.38 14.98 20.46
C LEU A 73 -10.29 13.91 21.57
N PRO A 74 -10.53 14.23 22.88
CA PRO A 74 -10.46 13.22 23.94
C PRO A 74 -11.52 12.12 23.80
N GLY A 75 -12.71 12.46 23.28
CA GLY A 75 -13.80 11.52 23.03
C GLY A 75 -13.80 10.92 21.63
N GLN A 76 -12.71 11.02 20.87
CA GLN A 76 -12.54 10.48 19.52
C GLN A 76 -13.67 10.88 18.54
N GLY A 77 -14.18 12.10 18.64
CA GLY A 77 -15.28 12.60 17.82
C GLY A 77 -16.68 12.39 18.38
N GLN A 78 -16.83 11.81 19.58
CA GLN A 78 -18.13 11.62 20.19
C GLN A 78 -18.89 12.95 20.33
N GLY A 79 -20.08 13.01 19.73
CA GLY A 79 -20.96 14.17 19.76
C GLY A 79 -20.63 15.26 18.74
N VAL A 80 -19.63 15.08 17.87
CA VAL A 80 -19.32 15.96 16.73
C VAL A 80 -19.37 15.09 15.47
N THR A 81 -20.51 15.09 14.77
CA THR A 81 -20.75 14.17 13.65
C THR A 81 -20.88 14.91 12.34
N VAL A 82 -20.08 14.54 11.35
CA VAL A 82 -20.15 15.02 9.97
C VAL A 82 -20.69 13.88 9.10
N THR A 83 -21.88 14.05 8.53
CA THR A 83 -22.55 13.03 7.72
C THR A 83 -23.04 13.63 6.41
N GLY A 84 -22.54 13.12 5.30
CA GLY A 84 -22.99 13.53 3.98
C GLY A 84 -22.09 13.00 2.88
N SER A 85 -22.39 13.41 1.65
CA SER A 85 -21.74 12.87 0.47
C SER A 85 -21.84 13.86 -0.69
N GLY A 86 -20.76 14.04 -1.44
CA GLY A 86 -20.74 14.86 -2.65
C GLY A 86 -19.72 14.34 -3.66
N SER A 87 -19.93 14.63 -4.95
CA SER A 87 -19.04 14.14 -6.01
C SER A 87 -17.69 14.87 -5.97
N TYR A 88 -16.60 14.11 -6.03
CA TYR A 88 -15.25 14.65 -6.22
C TYR A 88 -14.57 13.93 -7.38
N ASP A 89 -14.09 14.72 -8.35
CA ASP A 89 -13.44 14.24 -9.57
C ASP A 89 -11.92 14.41 -9.46
N SER A 90 -11.20 13.33 -9.18
CA SER A 90 -9.74 13.33 -9.23
C SER A 90 -9.23 13.11 -10.65
N ALA A 91 -8.31 13.97 -11.10
CA ALA A 91 -7.62 13.81 -12.37
C ALA A 91 -6.76 12.52 -12.45
N ALA A 92 -6.26 12.04 -11.31
CA ALA A 92 -5.36 10.88 -11.23
C ALA A 92 -6.06 9.59 -10.80
N PHE A 93 -7.23 9.70 -10.17
CA PHE A 93 -7.93 8.58 -9.52
C PHE A 93 -9.39 8.40 -9.97
N GLY A 94 -9.97 9.38 -10.66
CA GLY A 94 -11.35 9.37 -11.12
C GLY A 94 -12.33 9.90 -10.08
N SER A 95 -13.62 9.70 -10.36
CA SER A 95 -14.73 10.25 -9.56
C SER A 95 -15.13 9.33 -8.40
N GLN A 96 -15.39 9.89 -7.21
CA GLN A 96 -16.16 9.20 -6.16
C GLN A 96 -17.01 10.17 -5.34
N SER A 97 -17.94 9.61 -4.56
CA SER A 97 -18.74 10.33 -3.58
C SER A 97 -17.98 10.42 -2.25
N VAL A 98 -17.74 11.63 -1.74
CA VAL A 98 -16.84 11.93 -0.63
C VAL A 98 -17.54 12.81 0.41
N THR A 99 -17.30 12.56 1.70
CA THR A 99 -17.75 13.47 2.77
C THR A 99 -16.74 14.60 2.99
N LEU A 100 -15.47 14.25 3.23
CA LEU A 100 -14.38 15.19 3.49
C LEU A 100 -13.19 14.95 2.56
N LEU A 101 -12.62 16.02 2.01
CA LEU A 101 -11.39 16.01 1.23
C LEU A 101 -10.32 16.83 1.95
N LEU A 102 -9.18 16.21 2.27
CA LEU A 102 -8.06 16.89 2.92
C LEU A 102 -6.98 17.22 1.89
N GLN A 103 -6.59 18.49 1.85
CA GLN A 103 -5.43 18.96 1.08
C GLN A 103 -4.13 18.84 1.88
N ASP A 104 -3.04 19.29 1.26
CA ASP A 104 -1.68 19.26 1.80
C ASP A 104 -1.59 19.90 3.20
N ASP A 105 -1.04 19.15 4.16
CA ASP A 105 -0.84 19.59 5.54
C ASP A 105 -2.14 20.02 6.27
N ALA A 106 -3.31 19.67 5.73
CA ALA A 106 -4.59 19.83 6.42
C ALA A 106 -4.70 18.85 7.60
N GLU A 107 -5.43 19.26 8.64
CA GLU A 107 -5.65 18.42 9.82
C GLU A 107 -7.13 18.25 10.12
N LEU A 108 -7.53 17.02 10.47
CA LEU A 108 -8.82 16.70 11.04
C LEU A 108 -8.64 15.98 12.37
N ARG A 109 -9.20 16.54 13.44
CA ARG A 109 -8.99 16.05 14.81
C ARG A 109 -10.30 15.94 15.56
N GLY A 110 -10.60 14.79 16.16
CA GLY A 110 -11.75 14.69 17.07
C GLY A 110 -13.11 14.77 16.39
N VAL A 111 -13.31 14.15 15.24
CA VAL A 111 -14.59 14.22 14.48
C VAL A 111 -15.09 12.82 14.15
N THR A 112 -16.41 12.61 14.29
CA THR A 112 -17.08 11.42 13.75
C THR A 112 -17.49 11.67 12.30
N VAL A 113 -17.06 10.84 11.35
CA VAL A 113 -17.35 11.00 9.93
C VAL A 113 -18.13 9.79 9.42
N SER A 114 -19.18 10.03 8.61
CA SER A 114 -20.01 8.99 8.00
C SER A 114 -20.39 9.33 6.56
N ASN A 115 -20.33 8.32 5.68
CA ASN A 115 -20.83 8.42 4.31
C ASN A 115 -21.76 7.23 3.95
N PRO A 116 -23.07 7.32 4.21
CA PRO A 116 -23.98 6.18 4.05
C PRO A 116 -24.26 5.81 2.59
N GLU A 117 -23.81 6.61 1.61
CA GLU A 117 -23.94 6.27 0.19
C GLU A 117 -23.24 4.92 -0.10
N PRO A 118 -23.83 4.01 -0.91
CA PRO A 118 -23.25 2.69 -1.17
C PRO A 118 -21.82 2.69 -1.73
N LYS A 119 -21.38 3.79 -2.34
CA LYS A 119 -19.99 4.02 -2.81
C LYS A 119 -19.35 5.25 -2.16
N GLY A 120 -19.83 5.62 -0.99
CA GLY A 120 -19.42 6.78 -0.22
C GLY A 120 -18.12 6.55 0.53
N THR A 121 -17.15 7.41 0.28
CA THR A 121 -15.89 7.52 1.01
C THR A 121 -16.04 8.57 2.10
N GLY A 122 -15.66 8.25 3.33
CA GLY A 122 -15.69 9.21 4.44
C GLY A 122 -14.69 10.34 4.21
N ILE A 123 -13.40 10.01 4.22
CA ILE A 123 -12.31 10.97 4.04
C ILE A 123 -11.46 10.55 2.83
N TRP A 124 -11.21 11.50 1.94
CA TRP A 124 -10.26 11.35 0.85
C TRP A 124 -9.02 12.20 1.12
N ILE A 125 -7.83 11.60 1.01
CA ILE A 125 -6.53 12.26 1.09
C ILE A 125 -5.77 11.97 -0.21
N GLU A 126 -5.48 13.01 -0.98
CA GLU A 126 -4.74 12.90 -2.22
C GLU A 126 -3.74 14.04 -2.36
N SER A 127 -2.49 13.69 -2.67
CA SER A 127 -1.46 14.67 -2.98
C SER A 127 -0.56 14.18 -4.10
N ALA A 128 -0.07 15.12 -4.90
CA ALA A 128 0.96 14.88 -5.90
C ALA A 128 2.38 14.88 -5.29
N ALA A 129 2.53 15.35 -4.05
CA ALA A 129 3.79 15.43 -3.31
C ALA A 129 3.66 14.70 -1.96
N PRO A 130 4.78 14.38 -1.27
CA PRO A 130 4.76 13.71 0.02
C PRO A 130 4.45 14.69 1.17
N THR A 131 3.24 15.26 1.16
CA THR A 131 2.74 16.15 2.22
C THR A 131 2.18 15.35 3.38
N ALA A 132 2.07 15.97 4.57
CA ALA A 132 1.74 15.28 5.81
C ALA A 132 0.37 15.66 6.41
N PRO A 133 -0.76 15.49 5.68
CA PRO A 133 -2.09 15.62 6.27
C PRO A 133 -2.25 14.75 7.52
N THR A 134 -2.94 15.27 8.54
CA THR A 134 -3.11 14.57 9.81
C THR A 134 -4.57 14.23 10.06
N VAL A 135 -4.87 12.98 10.39
CA VAL A 135 -6.18 12.57 10.92
C VAL A 135 -5.96 11.94 12.28
N SER A 136 -6.51 12.55 13.33
CA SER A 136 -6.23 12.09 14.70
C SER A 136 -7.46 12.07 15.60
N GLY A 137 -7.64 10.98 16.36
CA GLY A 137 -8.76 10.89 17.30
C GLY A 137 -10.11 11.01 16.62
N CYS A 138 -10.28 10.48 15.41
CA CYS A 138 -11.56 10.51 14.70
C CYS A 138 -12.27 9.16 14.76
N THR A 139 -13.58 9.16 14.62
CA THR A 139 -14.38 7.93 14.47
C THR A 139 -15.00 7.89 13.09
N LEU A 140 -14.68 6.88 12.30
CA LEU A 140 -15.13 6.74 10.93
C LEU A 140 -16.08 5.57 10.87
N SER A 141 -17.35 5.83 10.60
CA SER A 141 -18.36 4.80 10.69
C SER A 141 -19.39 4.85 9.59
N HIS A 142 -19.95 3.69 9.25
CA HIS A 142 -21.05 3.56 8.29
C HIS A 142 -20.75 4.19 6.92
N CYS A 143 -19.49 4.09 6.46
CA CYS A 143 -19.09 4.48 5.11
C CYS A 143 -19.33 3.31 4.14
N GLY A 144 -20.09 3.53 3.07
CA GLY A 144 -20.42 2.48 2.09
C GLY A 144 -19.21 1.96 1.30
N ARG A 145 -18.11 2.71 1.28
CA ARG A 145 -16.83 2.30 0.72
C ARG A 145 -15.69 2.32 1.75
N GLU A 146 -14.82 3.31 1.74
CA GLU A 146 -13.75 3.44 2.74
C GLU A 146 -14.10 4.48 3.81
N GLY A 147 -13.65 4.24 5.04
CA GLY A 147 -13.57 5.31 6.04
C GLY A 147 -12.57 6.38 5.60
N ILE A 148 -11.33 5.98 5.27
CA ILE A 148 -10.30 6.85 4.66
C ILE A 148 -9.74 6.18 3.41
N LEU A 149 -9.64 6.96 2.34
CA LEU A 149 -8.86 6.65 1.15
C LEU A 149 -7.64 7.57 1.08
N VAL A 150 -6.45 6.98 0.99
CA VAL A 150 -5.18 7.69 0.74
C VAL A 150 -4.64 7.28 -0.63
N THR A 151 -4.38 8.25 -1.50
CA THR A 151 -3.90 8.02 -2.87
C THR A 151 -2.84 9.03 -3.29
N GLY A 152 -2.31 8.90 -4.51
CA GLY A 152 -1.21 9.73 -5.01
C GLY A 152 0.12 9.40 -4.33
N GLN A 153 0.87 10.44 -3.93
CA GLN A 153 2.11 10.36 -3.13
C GLN A 153 1.92 10.84 -1.69
N ALA A 154 0.68 10.99 -1.23
CA ALA A 154 0.38 11.49 0.11
C ALA A 154 1.11 10.69 1.20
N ASN A 155 1.59 11.40 2.24
CA ASN A 155 2.35 10.84 3.35
C ASN A 155 1.69 11.18 4.71
N PRO A 156 0.42 10.80 4.95
CA PRO A 156 -0.34 11.28 6.09
C PRO A 156 0.07 10.64 7.42
N VAL A 157 -0.27 11.29 8.53
CA VAL A 157 -0.22 10.71 9.87
C VAL A 157 -1.64 10.42 10.35
N ILE A 158 -1.97 9.13 10.48
CA ILE A 158 -3.30 8.66 10.89
C ILE A 158 -3.16 7.93 12.22
N HIS A 159 -3.67 8.52 13.31
CA HIS A 159 -3.50 7.92 14.63
C HIS A 159 -4.64 8.10 15.62
N ASN A 160 -4.76 7.15 16.54
CA ASN A 160 -5.79 7.13 17.58
C ASN A 160 -7.23 7.19 17.02
N CYS A 161 -7.48 6.72 15.80
CA CYS A 161 -8.79 6.71 15.17
C CYS A 161 -9.52 5.36 15.34
N GLN A 162 -10.84 5.39 15.26
CA GLN A 162 -11.72 4.21 15.22
C GLN A 162 -12.37 4.07 13.85
N PHE A 163 -12.44 2.84 13.33
CA PHE A 163 -13.10 2.54 12.05
C PHE A 163 -14.13 1.42 12.24
N LEU A 164 -15.42 1.76 12.13
CA LEU A 164 -16.52 0.90 12.56
C LEU A 164 -17.57 0.73 11.44
N ASN A 165 -17.95 -0.51 11.11
CA ASN A 165 -19.05 -0.78 10.17
C ASN A 165 -18.90 -0.12 8.78
N ASN A 166 -17.68 0.01 8.28
CA ASN A 166 -17.40 0.46 6.92
C ASN A 166 -17.16 -0.75 6.02
N ARG A 167 -17.23 -0.56 4.70
CA ARG A 167 -16.77 -1.62 3.81
C ARG A 167 -15.25 -1.83 3.92
N ALA A 168 -14.45 -0.78 3.88
CA ALA A 168 -13.07 -0.80 4.31
C ALA A 168 -12.84 0.28 5.38
N GLY A 169 -12.07 -0.01 6.42
CA GLY A 169 -11.69 1.01 7.39
C GLY A 169 -10.76 2.05 6.75
N LEU A 170 -9.57 1.60 6.35
CA LEU A 170 -8.54 2.43 5.75
C LEU A 170 -8.00 1.78 4.47
N THR A 171 -7.80 2.58 3.42
CA THR A 171 -7.24 2.15 2.14
C THR A 171 -6.11 3.06 1.72
N LEU A 172 -4.93 2.50 1.41
CA LEU A 172 -3.79 3.21 0.84
C LEU A 172 -3.41 2.60 -0.51
N VAL A 173 -3.32 3.42 -1.55
CA VAL A 173 -3.08 2.98 -2.92
C VAL A 173 -2.09 3.89 -3.64
N ARG A 174 -1.78 3.60 -4.91
CA ARG A 174 -0.77 4.32 -5.70
C ARG A 174 0.60 4.29 -5.02
N GLN A 175 1.18 5.45 -4.71
CA GLN A 175 2.48 5.60 -4.05
C GLN A 175 2.32 6.17 -2.64
N ALA A 176 1.13 6.05 -2.06
CA ALA A 176 0.83 6.54 -0.72
C ALA A 176 1.80 5.95 0.32
N ARG A 177 2.28 6.81 1.20
CA ARG A 177 3.13 6.48 2.33
C ARG A 177 2.37 6.84 3.61
N GLY A 178 3.08 7.29 4.63
CA GLY A 178 2.50 7.77 5.88
C GLY A 178 2.66 6.79 7.03
N GLU A 179 2.22 7.28 8.19
CA GLU A 179 2.20 6.54 9.44
C GLU A 179 0.76 6.23 9.83
N VAL A 180 0.48 4.94 10.05
CA VAL A 180 -0.80 4.46 10.55
C VAL A 180 -0.54 3.84 11.91
N ARG A 181 -0.91 4.50 13.00
CA ARG A 181 -0.59 4.02 14.36
C ARG A 181 -1.67 4.16 15.40
N ASN A 182 -1.75 3.23 16.33
CA ASN A 182 -2.70 3.25 17.46
C ASN A 182 -4.17 3.38 17.05
N ASN A 183 -4.54 2.89 15.87
CA ASN A 183 -5.92 2.88 15.39
C ASN A 183 -6.60 1.54 15.70
N THR A 184 -7.93 1.54 15.73
CA THR A 184 -8.74 0.34 15.91
C THR A 184 -9.74 0.20 14.77
N THR A 185 -9.84 -0.98 14.17
CA THR A 185 -10.88 -1.30 13.18
C THR A 185 -11.72 -2.47 13.64
N GLN A 186 -13.04 -2.33 13.57
CA GLN A 186 -14.02 -3.35 13.97
C GLN A 186 -15.20 -3.41 13.00
N HIS A 187 -15.69 -4.63 12.75
CA HIS A 187 -16.89 -4.90 11.95
C HIS A 187 -16.86 -4.34 10.51
N ASN A 188 -15.67 -4.15 9.93
CA ASN A 188 -15.52 -3.76 8.53
C ASN A 188 -15.43 -5.01 7.63
N GLN A 189 -15.69 -4.89 6.32
CA GLN A 189 -15.34 -5.99 5.42
C GLN A 189 -13.82 -6.13 5.29
N PHE A 190 -13.10 -5.02 5.28
CA PHE A 190 -11.64 -4.97 5.31
C PHE A 190 -11.19 -3.97 6.38
N GLY A 191 -10.30 -4.36 7.30
CA GLY A 191 -9.72 -3.40 8.25
C GLY A 191 -8.81 -2.41 7.55
N LEU A 192 -7.76 -2.93 6.91
CA LEU A 192 -6.78 -2.17 6.12
C LEU A 192 -6.61 -2.77 4.72
N VAL A 193 -6.60 -1.92 3.70
CA VAL A 193 -6.25 -2.31 2.33
C VAL A 193 -5.04 -1.51 1.86
N ILE A 194 -4.02 -2.20 1.36
CA ILE A 194 -2.85 -1.56 0.74
C ILE A 194 -2.63 -2.15 -0.65
N SER A 195 -2.55 -1.30 -1.68
CA SER A 195 -2.32 -1.73 -3.06
C SER A 195 -1.30 -0.89 -3.81
N ASP A 196 -1.05 -1.29 -5.06
CA ASP A 196 -0.12 -0.66 -6.00
C ASP A 196 1.31 -0.59 -5.44
N GLN A 197 1.90 0.59 -5.27
CA GLN A 197 3.26 0.80 -4.75
C GLN A 197 3.23 1.44 -3.35
N ALA A 198 2.08 1.41 -2.66
CA ALA A 198 1.96 2.03 -1.35
C ALA A 198 2.85 1.31 -0.33
N ALA A 199 3.52 2.10 0.51
CA ALA A 199 4.53 1.63 1.45
C ALA A 199 4.46 2.38 2.80
N PRO A 200 3.31 2.35 3.51
CA PRO A 200 3.19 3.01 4.81
C PRO A 200 3.87 2.21 5.93
N VAL A 201 4.15 2.91 7.03
CA VAL A 201 4.51 2.29 8.32
C VAL A 201 3.24 2.09 9.12
N VAL A 202 2.93 0.84 9.46
CA VAL A 202 1.70 0.45 10.17
C VAL A 202 2.10 -0.14 11.51
N SER A 203 1.87 0.62 12.60
CA SER A 203 2.36 0.23 13.93
C SER A 203 1.31 0.29 15.04
N ASN A 204 1.31 -0.71 15.93
CA ASN A 204 0.50 -0.70 17.15
C ASN A 204 -1.01 -0.51 16.93
N ASN A 205 -1.55 -0.92 15.79
CA ASN A 205 -2.99 -0.87 15.52
C ASN A 205 -3.68 -2.18 15.90
N GLN A 206 -5.00 -2.13 16.06
CA GLN A 206 -5.87 -3.27 16.33
C GLN A 206 -6.82 -3.49 15.14
N TRP A 207 -6.57 -4.53 14.35
CA TRP A 207 -7.37 -4.94 13.19
C TRP A 207 -8.22 -6.15 13.57
N VAL A 208 -9.31 -5.92 14.28
CA VAL A 208 -10.06 -6.98 14.98
C VAL A 208 -11.52 -7.08 14.53
N GLU A 209 -12.10 -8.28 14.53
CA GLU A 209 -13.54 -8.48 14.23
C GLU A 209 -14.01 -7.92 12.88
N ASN A 210 -13.11 -7.85 11.89
CA ASN A 210 -13.43 -7.52 10.50
C ASN A 210 -13.63 -8.81 9.70
N ARG A 211 -14.11 -8.73 8.46
CA ARG A 211 -14.08 -9.91 7.58
C ARG A 211 -12.64 -10.28 7.21
N CYS A 212 -11.85 -9.33 6.72
CA CYS A 212 -10.40 -9.48 6.57
C CYS A 212 -9.69 -8.38 7.37
N GLY A 213 -8.64 -8.74 8.12
CA GLY A 213 -7.90 -7.77 8.93
C GLY A 213 -7.11 -6.79 8.07
N ILE A 214 -6.09 -7.30 7.37
CA ILE A 214 -5.23 -6.54 6.45
C ILE A 214 -5.15 -7.25 5.10
N MET A 215 -5.39 -6.53 4.02
CA MET A 215 -5.26 -7.03 2.65
C MET A 215 -4.20 -6.24 1.86
N LEU A 216 -3.19 -6.94 1.36
CA LEU A 216 -2.10 -6.39 0.56
C LEU A 216 -2.16 -6.90 -0.87
N SER A 217 -1.92 -6.03 -1.84
CA SER A 217 -1.96 -6.37 -3.27
C SER A 217 -1.04 -5.46 -4.10
N GLY A 218 -0.93 -5.73 -5.40
CA GLY A 218 -0.01 -4.98 -6.27
C GLY A 218 1.44 -5.30 -5.93
N SER A 219 2.27 -4.27 -5.77
CA SER A 219 3.66 -4.31 -5.31
C SER A 219 3.82 -3.58 -3.97
N ALA A 220 2.75 -3.56 -3.15
CA ALA A 220 2.72 -2.88 -1.87
C ALA A 220 3.82 -3.42 -0.94
N SER A 221 4.50 -2.53 -0.23
CA SER A 221 5.63 -2.87 0.65
C SER A 221 5.53 -2.19 2.03
N PRO A 222 4.44 -2.44 2.78
CA PRO A 222 4.28 -1.83 4.10
C PRO A 222 5.22 -2.44 5.14
N ILE A 223 5.54 -1.67 6.17
CA ILE A 223 6.24 -2.14 7.37
C ILE A 223 5.19 -2.38 8.46
N LEU A 224 5.04 -3.62 8.94
CA LEU A 224 4.05 -3.98 9.96
C LEU A 224 4.73 -4.25 11.31
N ARG A 225 4.46 -3.43 12.33
CA ARG A 225 5.05 -3.57 13.68
C ARG A 225 4.02 -3.56 14.81
N GLY A 226 4.09 -4.49 15.76
CA GLY A 226 3.29 -4.45 17.00
C GLY A 226 1.77 -4.47 16.80
N ASN A 227 1.28 -4.82 15.61
CA ASN A 227 -0.15 -4.82 15.33
C ASN A 227 -0.83 -6.04 15.94
N VAL A 228 -2.07 -5.89 16.37
CA VAL A 228 -2.95 -6.99 16.75
C VAL A 228 -3.91 -7.24 15.60
N ILE A 229 -3.87 -8.42 15.00
CA ILE A 229 -4.71 -8.83 13.88
C ILE A 229 -5.45 -10.08 14.30
N ALA A 230 -6.67 -9.93 14.83
CA ALA A 230 -7.32 -11.03 15.53
C ALA A 230 -8.83 -11.09 15.33
N GLN A 231 -9.40 -12.29 15.50
CA GLN A 231 -10.85 -12.50 15.52
C GLN A 231 -11.56 -12.04 14.22
N ASN A 232 -10.85 -12.00 13.09
CA ASN A 232 -11.46 -11.68 11.81
C ASN A 232 -12.20 -12.91 11.25
N SER A 233 -13.32 -12.71 10.53
CA SER A 233 -14.17 -13.81 10.05
C SER A 233 -13.65 -14.53 8.80
N GLU A 234 -12.58 -14.04 8.19
CA GLU A 234 -11.79 -14.74 7.18
C GLU A 234 -10.29 -14.70 7.52
N ASP A 235 -9.48 -14.02 6.71
CA ASP A 235 -8.03 -13.97 6.81
C ASP A 235 -7.61 -12.81 7.74
N GLY A 236 -6.59 -13.03 8.57
CA GLY A 236 -5.95 -11.99 9.37
C GLY A 236 -5.14 -11.05 8.48
N LEU A 237 -4.00 -11.53 7.96
CA LEU A 237 -3.19 -10.87 6.94
C LEU A 237 -3.26 -11.64 5.62
N ALA A 238 -3.80 -11.03 4.56
CA ALA A 238 -3.85 -11.62 3.23
C ALA A 238 -2.96 -10.86 2.25
N VAL A 239 -2.01 -11.55 1.61
CA VAL A 239 -0.99 -10.96 0.71
C VAL A 239 -1.15 -11.51 -0.70
N PHE A 240 -1.33 -10.63 -1.68
CA PHE A 240 -1.59 -10.96 -3.08
C PHE A 240 -0.63 -10.25 -4.04
N GLY A 241 -0.55 -10.75 -5.28
CA GLY A 241 0.27 -10.15 -6.34
C GLY A 241 1.77 -10.28 -6.05
N GLN A 242 2.47 -9.14 -6.06
CA GLN A 242 3.87 -8.96 -5.73
C GLN A 242 4.06 -8.18 -4.42
N ALA A 243 3.01 -8.07 -3.59
CA ALA A 243 3.12 -7.37 -2.33
C ALA A 243 4.15 -8.07 -1.43
N ALA A 244 5.03 -7.27 -0.83
CA ALA A 244 6.16 -7.71 -0.05
C ALA A 244 6.16 -6.96 1.28
N PRO A 245 5.25 -7.30 2.22
CA PRO A 245 5.27 -6.70 3.54
C PRO A 245 6.55 -7.06 4.29
N ASP A 246 7.10 -6.09 5.01
CA ASP A 246 8.10 -6.36 6.02
C ASP A 246 7.39 -6.90 7.28
N LEU A 247 7.52 -8.21 7.47
CA LEU A 247 7.03 -8.96 8.63
C LEU A 247 8.14 -9.27 9.64
N GLY A 248 9.14 -8.41 9.71
CA GLY A 248 10.18 -8.43 10.71
C GLY A 248 11.54 -8.80 10.14
N GLN A 249 12.56 -8.27 10.77
CA GLN A 249 13.96 -8.50 10.46
C GLN A 249 14.68 -8.96 11.72
N PHE A 250 15.83 -9.64 11.61
CA PHE A 250 16.54 -10.20 12.77
C PHE A 250 16.79 -9.19 13.90
N ASN A 251 16.98 -7.91 13.54
CA ASN A 251 17.21 -6.78 14.44
C ASN A 251 16.00 -5.83 14.58
N ASP A 252 14.87 -6.13 13.95
CA ASP A 252 13.61 -5.40 14.09
C ASP A 252 12.47 -6.42 14.04
N PRO A 253 12.33 -7.26 15.09
CA PRO A 253 11.30 -8.28 15.14
C PRO A 253 9.93 -7.61 15.09
N ALA A 254 9.06 -8.12 14.23
CA ALA A 254 7.87 -7.38 13.91
C ALA A 254 6.83 -7.31 15.03
N ALA A 255 6.87 -8.22 16.00
CA ALA A 255 6.01 -8.22 17.18
C ALA A 255 4.50 -8.16 16.88
N ASN A 256 4.06 -8.48 15.66
CA ASN A 256 2.65 -8.55 15.34
C ASN A 256 2.05 -9.81 15.98
N ARG A 257 0.81 -9.70 16.44
CA ARG A 257 0.04 -10.79 17.03
C ARG A 257 -1.12 -11.13 16.10
N LEU A 258 -0.98 -12.24 15.37
CA LEU A 258 -2.00 -12.74 14.46
C LEU A 258 -2.58 -14.02 15.05
N ARG A 259 -3.84 -13.95 15.49
CA ARG A 259 -4.49 -15.08 16.18
C ARG A 259 -5.99 -15.08 15.97
N ASP A 260 -6.59 -16.26 16.09
CA ASP A 260 -8.04 -16.43 16.16
C ASP A 260 -8.80 -15.92 14.91
N ASN A 261 -8.12 -15.81 13.75
CA ASN A 261 -8.77 -15.43 12.48
C ASN A 261 -9.34 -16.67 11.79
N GLN A 262 -10.63 -16.68 11.47
CA GLN A 262 -11.39 -17.91 11.17
C GLN A 262 -10.80 -18.74 10.03
N ARG A 263 -10.28 -18.12 8.96
CA ARG A 263 -9.72 -18.84 7.81
C ARG A 263 -8.22 -19.09 7.99
N PHE A 264 -7.41 -18.03 7.98
CA PHE A 264 -5.96 -18.10 8.20
C PHE A 264 -5.51 -16.87 8.99
N ASP A 265 -4.54 -17.03 9.88
CA ASP A 265 -3.88 -15.89 10.53
C ASP A 265 -3.02 -15.12 9.52
N LEU A 266 -2.33 -15.84 8.63
CA LEU A 266 -1.57 -15.28 7.53
C LEU A 266 -1.76 -16.11 6.27
N ARG A 267 -2.21 -15.46 5.19
CA ARG A 267 -2.32 -16.05 3.87
C ARG A 267 -1.44 -15.33 2.87
N ASN A 268 -0.35 -15.99 2.47
CA ASN A 268 0.50 -15.56 1.38
C ASN A 268 0.06 -16.22 0.06
N ALA A 269 -0.67 -15.47 -0.77
CA ALA A 269 -1.07 -15.90 -2.12
C ALA A 269 -0.10 -15.39 -3.22
N THR A 270 1.09 -14.92 -2.84
CA THR A 270 2.15 -14.50 -3.77
C THR A 270 3.09 -15.67 -4.11
N ALA A 271 3.98 -15.46 -5.08
CA ALA A 271 5.10 -16.37 -5.32
C ALA A 271 6.32 -16.06 -4.44
N LEU A 272 6.33 -14.92 -3.74
CA LEU A 272 7.42 -14.50 -2.88
C LEU A 272 7.35 -15.30 -1.58
N LYS A 273 8.50 -15.76 -1.09
CA LYS A 273 8.61 -16.32 0.26
C LYS A 273 8.61 -15.16 1.25
N LEU A 274 7.58 -15.07 2.09
CA LEU A 274 7.54 -14.09 3.17
C LEU A 274 8.35 -14.62 4.35
N ILE A 275 9.18 -13.77 4.93
CA ILE A 275 9.92 -14.07 6.14
C ILE A 275 9.14 -13.51 7.32
N SER A 276 8.64 -14.38 8.19
CA SER A 276 7.98 -13.98 9.43
C SER A 276 8.98 -14.09 10.57
N LEU A 277 9.37 -12.94 11.13
CA LEU A 277 10.36 -12.87 12.18
C LEU A 277 9.85 -12.03 13.35
N GLY A 278 9.76 -12.66 14.52
CA GLY A 278 9.27 -12.02 15.74
C GLY A 278 7.76 -11.81 15.79
N ASN A 279 6.99 -12.36 14.84
CA ASN A 279 5.52 -12.37 14.93
C ASN A 279 5.03 -13.55 15.78
N GLN A 280 3.96 -13.30 16.53
CA GLN A 280 3.22 -14.31 17.27
C GLN A 280 2.04 -14.76 16.42
N LEU A 281 2.20 -15.90 15.74
CA LEU A 281 1.13 -16.54 14.97
C LEU A 281 1.33 -18.06 14.94
N ASN A 282 0.24 -18.79 14.72
CA ASN A 282 0.30 -20.25 14.62
C ASN A 282 0.68 -20.67 13.19
N PRO A 283 1.82 -21.34 12.95
CA PRO A 283 2.22 -21.79 11.61
C PRO A 283 1.16 -22.67 10.92
N ALA A 284 0.41 -23.49 11.68
CA ALA A 284 -0.67 -24.32 11.14
C ALA A 284 -1.87 -23.49 10.63
N ARG A 285 -1.99 -22.23 11.07
CA ARG A 285 -2.99 -21.28 10.60
C ARG A 285 -2.43 -20.36 9.51
N THR A 286 -1.33 -20.75 8.87
CA THR A 286 -0.77 -20.01 7.73
C THR A 286 -0.91 -20.78 6.42
N ASN A 287 -1.11 -20.03 5.34
CA ASN A 287 -1.27 -20.58 4.00
C ASN A 287 -0.31 -19.90 3.04
N GLY A 288 0.44 -20.66 2.26
CA GLY A 288 1.40 -20.16 1.28
C GLY A 288 2.86 -20.15 1.76
N PHE A 289 3.75 -19.56 0.96
CA PHE A 289 5.19 -19.58 1.22
C PHE A 289 5.59 -18.60 2.32
N VAL A 290 5.61 -19.08 3.55
CA VAL A 290 6.05 -18.33 4.72
C VAL A 290 7.15 -19.10 5.42
N GLU A 291 8.28 -18.44 5.64
CA GLU A 291 9.36 -18.95 6.47
C GLU A 291 9.24 -18.35 7.86
N PHE A 292 9.13 -19.21 8.87
CA PHE A 292 9.12 -18.80 10.26
C PHE A 292 10.54 -18.89 10.78
N VAL A 293 11.10 -17.72 11.10
CA VAL A 293 12.44 -17.65 11.65
C VAL A 293 12.30 -17.53 13.17
N SER A 294 12.70 -18.59 13.87
CA SER A 294 12.83 -18.58 15.32
C SER A 294 14.05 -17.75 15.72
N LEU A 295 13.87 -16.84 16.67
CA LEU A 295 14.99 -16.23 17.39
C LEU A 295 15.55 -17.28 18.34
N GLU A 296 16.44 -18.17 17.87
CA GLU A 296 17.09 -19.14 18.75
C GLU A 296 17.98 -18.41 19.77
N LYS A 297 17.85 -18.80 21.04
CA LYS A 297 18.80 -18.42 22.09
C LYS A 297 20.17 -19.01 21.75
N PRO A 298 21.27 -18.22 21.71
CA PRO A 298 22.58 -18.77 21.38
C PRO A 298 23.02 -19.82 22.40
N SER A 299 23.29 -21.03 21.94
CA SER A 299 23.96 -22.08 22.71
C SER A 299 25.47 -21.84 22.67
N ARG A 300 26.12 -21.83 23.84
CA ARG A 300 27.57 -21.62 24.01
C ARG A 300 28.37 -22.77 23.41
N ILE A 301 29.29 -22.51 22.46
CA ILE A 301 30.50 -23.34 22.23
C ILE A 301 31.70 -22.45 21.79
N THR A 302 32.86 -22.78 22.38
CA THR A 302 34.23 -22.23 22.37
C THR A 302 34.99 -22.17 21.02
N ALA A 303 35.94 -21.23 20.88
CA ALA A 303 36.78 -20.98 19.68
C ALA A 303 38.27 -21.34 19.86
N PRO A 304 39.01 -21.63 18.75
CA PRO A 304 40.39 -21.10 18.61
C PRO A 304 40.80 -20.57 17.20
N GLN A 305 41.50 -19.42 17.25
CA GLN A 305 42.53 -18.72 16.43
C GLN A 305 42.70 -18.87 14.89
N ALA A 306 42.98 -17.71 14.24
CA ALA A 306 43.29 -17.49 12.83
C ALA A 306 44.67 -16.80 12.62
N VAL A 307 45.28 -17.00 11.43
CA VAL A 307 46.46 -16.25 10.92
C VAL A 307 46.15 -15.79 9.49
N ALA A 308 46.53 -14.55 9.15
CA ALA A 308 46.25 -13.88 7.87
C ALA A 308 47.54 -13.42 7.17
N GLU A 309 47.52 -13.39 5.83
CA GLU A 309 48.46 -12.62 5.00
C GLU A 309 47.70 -11.86 3.88
N SER A 310 48.24 -10.71 3.45
CA SER A 310 47.75 -9.84 2.36
C SER A 310 48.93 -9.17 1.63
N PRO A 311 48.82 -8.79 0.34
CA PRO A 311 49.82 -7.94 -0.32
C PRO A 311 49.18 -6.65 -0.98
N PRO A 312 49.94 -5.72 -1.62
CA PRO A 312 50.11 -4.28 -1.29
C PRO A 312 49.44 -3.35 -2.36
N GLY A 313 49.42 -2.02 -2.37
CA GLY A 313 50.04 -0.88 -1.66
C GLY A 313 49.95 0.36 -2.60
N LEU A 314 49.85 1.59 -2.08
CA LEU A 314 50.09 2.86 -2.82
C LEU A 314 50.40 4.01 -1.82
N ALA A 315 51.54 4.66 -1.99
CA ALA A 315 52.02 5.90 -1.31
C ALA A 315 51.62 7.16 -2.14
N ASP A 316 51.66 8.45 -1.75
CA ASP A 316 52.43 9.25 -0.78
C ASP A 316 51.69 10.57 -0.44
N SER A 317 51.95 11.18 0.73
CA SER A 317 51.80 12.64 0.99
C SER A 317 52.52 13.09 2.29
N PRO A 318 52.98 14.35 2.40
CA PRO A 318 54.11 14.78 3.26
C PRO A 318 53.78 15.05 4.75
N ALA A 319 52.61 14.65 5.24
CA ALA A 319 52.14 14.98 6.60
C ALA A 319 52.69 14.04 7.70
N LEU A 320 53.44 13.00 7.32
CA LEU A 320 53.81 11.90 8.23
C LEU A 320 55.14 12.11 8.94
N SER A 321 55.96 13.11 8.58
CA SER A 321 57.28 13.33 9.19
C SER A 321 57.25 13.71 10.68
N HIS A 322 56.11 14.21 11.17
CA HIS A 322 55.88 14.52 12.58
C HIS A 322 55.13 13.41 13.33
N ALA A 323 54.76 12.32 12.65
CA ALA A 323 54.11 11.19 13.29
C ALA A 323 55.11 10.37 14.10
N PRO A 324 54.69 9.85 15.27
CA PRO A 324 55.45 8.83 16.02
C PRO A 324 55.86 7.67 15.11
N ALA A 325 57.02 7.08 15.36
CA ALA A 325 57.59 6.04 14.49
C ALA A 325 56.64 4.85 14.28
N ASP A 326 55.85 4.50 15.29
CA ASP A 326 54.84 3.44 15.27
C ASP A 326 53.57 3.81 14.49
N LEU A 327 53.36 5.09 14.18
CA LEU A 327 52.23 5.60 13.42
C LEU A 327 52.61 5.94 11.96
N GLN A 328 53.86 6.26 11.65
CA GLN A 328 54.28 6.76 10.32
C GLN A 328 53.80 5.91 9.14
N SER A 329 53.82 4.58 9.26
CA SER A 329 53.39 3.64 8.22
C SER A 329 51.97 3.10 8.40
N HIS A 330 51.22 3.59 9.39
CA HIS A 330 49.89 3.10 9.73
C HIS A 330 48.80 3.77 8.88
N TRP A 331 47.72 3.04 8.53
CA TRP A 331 46.66 3.56 7.64
C TRP A 331 45.99 4.83 8.20
N ALA A 332 45.86 4.91 9.53
CA ALA A 332 45.19 6.01 10.21
C ALA A 332 46.07 7.25 10.42
N ALA A 333 47.35 7.19 10.08
CA ALA A 333 48.33 8.20 10.46
C ALA A 333 47.95 9.63 10.03
N ARG A 334 47.35 9.77 8.84
CA ARG A 334 46.87 11.06 8.31
C ARG A 334 45.67 11.63 9.07
N LEU A 335 44.84 10.79 9.68
CA LEU A 335 43.70 11.20 10.50
C LEU A 335 44.10 11.45 11.95
N VAL A 336 45.07 10.70 12.45
CA VAL A 336 45.50 10.76 13.86
C VAL A 336 46.48 11.92 14.10
N GLN A 337 47.36 12.24 13.15
CA GLN A 337 48.36 13.31 13.33
C GLN A 337 47.76 14.66 13.76
N PRO A 338 46.70 15.19 13.09
CA PRO A 338 46.13 16.47 13.49
C PRO A 338 45.50 16.46 14.89
N LEU A 339 45.09 15.29 15.39
CA LEU A 339 44.55 15.14 16.74
C LEU A 339 45.66 15.13 17.80
N ILE A 340 46.82 14.54 17.49
CA ILE A 340 48.02 14.62 18.33
C ILE A 340 48.51 16.07 18.42
N ASP A 341 48.60 16.77 17.29
CA ASP A 341 49.06 18.16 17.22
C ASP A 341 48.17 19.10 18.05
N ARG A 342 46.86 18.83 18.09
CA ARG A 342 45.87 19.54 18.92
C ARG A 342 45.78 19.04 20.37
N GLN A 343 46.63 18.09 20.75
CA GLN A 343 46.64 17.41 22.05
C GLN A 343 45.31 16.72 22.41
N ILE A 344 44.46 16.40 21.44
CA ILE A 344 43.16 15.73 21.64
C ILE A 344 43.38 14.25 21.99
N SER A 345 44.20 13.55 21.20
CA SER A 345 44.65 12.17 21.45
C SER A 345 46.17 12.14 21.68
N PRO A 346 46.65 12.45 22.90
CA PRO A 346 48.06 12.65 23.16
C PRO A 346 48.87 11.34 23.07
N LEU A 347 50.18 11.49 22.84
CA LEU A 347 51.15 10.39 22.91
C LEU A 347 51.29 9.87 24.34
N LEU A 348 51.71 8.62 24.45
CA LEU A 348 52.07 7.99 25.71
C LEU A 348 53.42 8.52 26.21
N PRO A 349 53.76 8.34 27.50
CA PRO A 349 55.02 8.86 28.07
C PRO A 349 56.30 8.37 27.40
N ASP A 350 56.24 7.22 26.72
CA ASP A 350 57.34 6.65 25.93
C ASP A 350 57.49 7.28 24.53
N GLY A 351 56.63 8.24 24.18
CA GLY A 351 56.62 8.94 22.89
C GLY A 351 55.89 8.20 21.77
N SER A 352 55.29 7.03 22.05
CA SER A 352 54.53 6.24 21.08
C SER A 352 53.04 6.62 21.05
N PHE A 353 52.36 6.29 19.95
CA PHE A 353 50.90 6.38 19.87
C PHE A 353 50.19 5.06 20.18
N GLN A 354 50.83 3.91 19.92
CA GLN A 354 50.30 2.55 20.00
C GLN A 354 48.98 2.37 19.22
N PRO A 355 49.00 2.44 17.87
CA PRO A 355 47.77 2.47 17.06
C PRO A 355 46.85 1.26 17.26
N GLU A 356 47.41 0.09 17.55
CA GLU A 356 46.67 -1.17 17.73
C GLU A 356 46.27 -1.46 19.18
N ALA A 357 46.69 -0.61 20.14
CA ALA A 357 46.29 -0.81 21.52
C ALA A 357 44.82 -0.45 21.71
N ASP A 358 44.15 -1.19 22.59
CA ASP A 358 42.76 -0.96 22.96
C ASP A 358 42.57 0.36 23.71
N VAL A 359 41.45 1.03 23.47
CA VAL A 359 41.08 2.27 24.18
C VAL A 359 40.17 1.97 25.34
N THR A 360 40.46 2.54 26.52
CA THR A 360 39.53 2.45 27.66
C THR A 360 38.44 3.53 27.57
N PRO A 361 37.24 3.31 28.14
CA PRO A 361 36.18 4.32 28.18
C PRO A 361 36.64 5.65 28.79
N SER A 362 37.46 5.59 29.86
CA SER A 362 37.99 6.78 30.55
C SER A 362 39.00 7.58 29.70
N GLU A 363 39.72 6.90 28.82
CA GLU A 363 40.62 7.53 27.87
C GLU A 363 39.84 8.21 26.76
N PHE A 364 38.88 7.51 26.15
CA PHE A 364 38.08 8.05 25.06
C PHE A 364 37.23 9.25 25.51
N ALA A 365 36.65 9.21 26.71
CA ALA A 365 35.90 10.33 27.28
C ALA A 365 36.78 11.59 27.43
N ARG A 366 38.06 11.45 27.81
CA ARG A 366 39.00 12.58 27.86
C ARG A 366 39.28 13.14 26.46
N TRP A 367 39.35 12.30 25.44
CA TRP A 367 39.52 12.76 24.06
C TRP A 367 38.28 13.55 23.59
N MET A 368 37.08 13.04 23.85
CA MET A 368 35.83 13.75 23.52
C MET A 368 35.71 15.11 24.24
N GLN A 369 36.15 15.19 25.50
CA GLN A 369 36.19 16.45 26.24
C GLN A 369 37.16 17.46 25.61
N ARG A 370 38.38 17.03 25.27
CA ARG A 370 39.38 17.89 24.60
C ARG A 370 38.94 18.32 23.20
N ALA A 371 38.17 17.48 22.52
CA ALA A 371 37.52 17.78 21.25
C ALA A 371 36.32 18.74 21.38
N GLY A 372 35.91 19.11 22.60
CA GLY A 372 34.77 20.01 22.84
C GLY A 372 33.40 19.36 22.61
N LEU A 373 33.33 18.03 22.57
CA LEU A 373 32.09 17.28 22.32
C LEU A 373 31.26 17.02 23.59
N VAL A 374 31.87 17.14 24.77
CA VAL A 374 31.22 16.89 26.07
C VAL A 374 31.62 17.98 27.08
N ALA A 375 30.66 18.44 27.88
CA ALA A 375 30.89 19.46 28.90
C ALA A 375 31.80 18.96 30.04
N PRO A 376 32.60 19.84 30.71
CA PRO A 376 33.58 19.44 31.71
C PRO A 376 33.03 18.79 32.99
N MET A 377 31.74 18.98 33.32
CA MET A 377 31.15 18.58 34.61
C MET A 377 30.36 17.26 34.57
N THR A 378 30.29 16.57 33.42
CA THR A 378 29.43 15.37 33.25
C THR A 378 30.06 14.06 33.75
N LEU A 379 31.30 14.07 34.25
CA LEU A 379 31.98 12.87 34.76
C LEU A 379 31.83 12.75 36.28
N ALA A 380 30.64 12.37 36.74
CA ALA A 380 30.56 11.56 37.95
C ALA A 380 31.17 10.20 37.57
N ALA A 381 32.42 9.95 37.97
CA ALA A 381 33.14 8.72 37.63
C ALA A 381 32.28 7.49 37.98
N PRO A 382 31.85 6.67 37.00
CA PRO A 382 31.57 5.29 37.32
C PRO A 382 32.91 4.60 37.56
N ALA A 383 32.91 3.65 38.49
CA ALA A 383 34.06 2.81 38.78
C ALA A 383 34.76 2.36 37.50
N SER A 384 36.08 2.52 37.50
CA SER A 384 37.03 2.17 36.46
C SER A 384 36.74 0.78 35.88
N SER A 385 35.99 0.75 34.79
CA SER A 385 36.08 -0.37 33.85
C SER A 385 37.40 -0.21 33.13
N GLU A 386 38.42 -0.99 33.52
CA GLU A 386 39.63 -1.16 32.70
C GLU A 386 39.36 -1.99 31.44
N GLN A 387 38.12 -2.45 31.23
CA GLN A 387 37.78 -3.18 30.02
C GLN A 387 37.85 -2.24 28.81
N PRO A 388 38.45 -2.71 27.70
CA PRO A 388 38.42 -2.04 26.42
C PRO A 388 37.02 -1.61 25.99
N LEU A 389 36.92 -0.40 25.44
CA LEU A 389 35.71 0.12 24.82
C LEU A 389 35.46 -0.63 23.51
N THR A 390 34.21 -1.00 23.23
CA THR A 390 33.90 -1.63 21.93
C THR A 390 33.73 -0.57 20.83
N ARG A 391 33.88 -0.99 19.58
CA ARG A 391 33.63 -0.14 18.40
C ARG A 391 32.22 0.44 18.40
N LEU A 392 31.23 -0.36 18.80
CA LEU A 392 29.84 0.06 18.93
C LEU A 392 29.63 1.12 20.02
N GLN A 393 30.18 0.91 21.22
CA GLN A 393 30.10 1.90 22.30
C GLN A 393 30.78 3.23 21.93
N THR A 394 31.81 3.15 21.10
CA THR A 394 32.50 4.33 20.54
C THR A 394 31.58 5.08 19.59
N ILE A 395 30.94 4.37 18.64
CA ILE A 395 29.98 4.93 17.69
C ILE A 395 28.80 5.59 18.43
N GLU A 396 28.27 4.94 19.48
CA GLU A 396 27.18 5.50 20.28
C GLU A 396 27.53 6.84 20.91
N GLN A 397 28.69 6.92 21.55
CA GLN A 397 29.14 8.15 22.20
C GLN A 397 29.31 9.30 21.20
N LEU A 398 29.83 9.01 20.00
CA LEU A 398 30.02 10.02 18.96
C LEU A 398 28.70 10.50 18.34
N VAL A 399 27.78 9.58 18.03
CA VAL A 399 26.46 9.94 17.48
C VAL A 399 25.64 10.71 18.50
N ALA A 400 25.68 10.31 19.78
CA ALA A 400 24.99 11.00 20.86
C ALA A 400 25.50 12.44 21.04
N ALA A 401 26.81 12.68 20.91
CA ALA A 401 27.38 14.02 21.00
C ALA A 401 26.92 14.96 19.87
N LEU A 402 26.68 14.42 18.67
CA LEU A 402 26.34 15.22 17.49
C LEU A 402 24.85 15.53 17.30
N HIS A 403 23.95 14.86 18.03
CA HIS A 403 22.47 15.03 17.89
C HIS A 403 21.98 14.90 16.43
N LEU A 404 22.55 13.95 15.69
CA LEU A 404 22.25 13.76 14.26
C LEU A 404 20.85 13.15 14.02
N PRO A 405 20.20 13.49 12.90
CA PRO A 405 18.93 12.87 12.50
C PRO A 405 19.14 11.39 12.14
N SER A 406 18.21 10.53 12.56
CA SER A 406 18.30 9.08 12.36
C SER A 406 18.28 8.71 10.87
N ALA A 407 19.23 7.87 10.43
CA ALA A 407 19.30 7.34 9.07
C ALA A 407 18.63 5.96 8.91
N HIS A 408 18.34 5.59 7.66
CA HIS A 408 17.58 4.37 7.35
C HIS A 408 18.42 3.09 7.54
N PRO A 409 17.90 2.02 8.19
CA PRO A 409 18.65 0.78 8.45
C PRO A 409 19.14 0.03 7.20
N SER A 410 18.58 0.30 6.02
CA SER A 410 19.01 -0.35 4.77
C SER A 410 20.47 -0.08 4.42
N LEU A 411 21.07 0.99 4.94
CA LEU A 411 22.48 1.32 4.76
C LEU A 411 23.42 0.25 5.35
N LEU A 412 22.91 -0.54 6.30
CA LEU A 412 23.64 -1.65 6.91
C LEU A 412 23.62 -2.91 6.04
N GLN A 413 22.83 -2.99 4.96
CA GLN A 413 22.61 -4.22 4.19
C GLN A 413 23.85 -4.83 3.55
N GLY A 414 24.87 -4.01 3.28
CA GLY A 414 26.16 -4.45 2.74
C GLY A 414 27.09 -5.11 3.76
N TYR A 415 26.82 -4.97 5.06
CA TYR A 415 27.74 -5.37 6.12
C TYR A 415 27.39 -6.73 6.70
N ARG A 416 28.35 -7.65 6.73
CA ARG A 416 28.14 -9.08 7.04
C ARG A 416 27.79 -9.31 8.50
N ASP A 417 28.40 -8.51 9.36
CA ASP A 417 28.33 -8.57 10.81
C ASP A 417 27.38 -7.54 11.41
N ARG A 418 26.57 -6.86 10.59
CA ARG A 418 25.47 -5.98 11.04
C ARG A 418 24.55 -6.65 12.07
N VAL A 419 24.46 -7.99 12.02
CA VAL A 419 23.70 -8.82 12.96
C VAL A 419 24.24 -8.78 14.39
N GLN A 420 25.49 -8.35 14.58
CA GLN A 420 26.10 -8.16 15.89
C GLN A 420 25.74 -6.80 16.52
N ILE A 421 25.10 -5.89 15.76
CA ILE A 421 24.65 -4.59 16.26
C ILE A 421 23.30 -4.79 16.98
N PRO A 422 23.19 -4.41 18.26
CA PRO A 422 21.92 -4.38 18.97
C PRO A 422 20.85 -3.57 18.22
N SER A 423 19.61 -4.02 18.29
CA SER A 423 18.47 -3.44 17.56
C SER A 423 18.23 -1.97 17.91
N ASP A 424 18.36 -1.62 19.19
CA ASP A 424 18.27 -0.26 19.73
C ASP A 424 19.41 0.65 19.25
N GLN A 425 20.53 0.06 18.86
CA GLN A 425 21.71 0.77 18.35
C GLN A 425 21.80 0.73 16.82
N THR A 426 20.89 0.04 16.14
CA THR A 426 20.87 -0.10 14.66
C THR A 426 20.72 1.26 13.98
N LEU A 427 19.82 2.11 14.46
CA LEU A 427 19.67 3.47 13.92
C LEU A 427 20.92 4.32 14.20
N THR A 428 21.52 4.17 15.39
CA THR A 428 22.76 4.85 15.76
C THR A 428 23.90 4.49 14.81
N VAL A 429 24.08 3.20 14.50
CA VAL A 429 25.14 2.77 13.56
C VAL A 429 24.79 3.10 12.10
N ALA A 430 23.52 3.01 11.68
CA ALA A 430 23.10 3.45 10.35
C ALA A 430 23.32 4.96 10.16
N THR A 431 23.05 5.76 11.19
CA THR A 431 23.30 7.21 11.22
C THR A 431 24.79 7.49 11.15
N ALA A 432 25.59 6.75 11.91
CA ALA A 432 27.05 6.84 11.81
C ALA A 432 27.57 6.53 10.40
N LEU A 433 26.98 5.56 9.69
CA LEU A 433 27.34 5.23 8.31
C LEU A 433 26.90 6.30 7.30
N GLU A 434 25.69 6.83 7.41
CA GLU A 434 25.20 7.91 6.52
C GLU A 434 26.09 9.15 6.64
N HIS A 435 26.57 9.45 7.86
CA HIS A 435 27.45 10.58 8.14
C HIS A 435 28.95 10.26 8.03
N ARG A 436 29.32 9.07 7.51
CA ARG A 436 30.71 8.63 7.28
C ARG A 436 31.60 8.62 8.54
N LEU A 437 31.00 8.33 9.69
CA LEU A 437 31.69 8.28 10.99
C LEU A 437 32.37 6.94 11.28
N VAL A 438 31.97 5.86 10.59
CA VAL A 438 32.49 4.51 10.84
C VAL A 438 33.71 4.23 9.98
N VAL A 439 34.79 3.74 10.61
CA VAL A 439 36.01 3.29 9.93
C VAL A 439 36.19 1.78 10.09
N SER A 440 36.68 1.12 9.05
CA SER A 440 37.08 -0.29 9.10
C SER A 440 38.16 -0.57 8.05
N THR A 441 39.15 -1.39 8.43
CA THR A 441 40.13 -1.92 7.47
C THR A 441 39.54 -3.01 6.57
N GLN A 442 38.33 -3.52 6.91
CA GLN A 442 37.55 -4.47 6.13
C GLN A 442 36.26 -3.80 5.60
N PRO A 443 36.10 -3.59 4.29
CA PRO A 443 35.06 -2.71 3.74
C PRO A 443 33.61 -3.20 3.92
N ASN A 444 33.40 -4.46 4.33
CA ASN A 444 32.08 -5.05 4.56
C ASN A 444 31.87 -5.54 6.01
N ASP A 445 32.79 -5.22 6.92
CA ASP A 445 32.72 -5.67 8.31
C ASP A 445 32.82 -4.44 9.25
N LEU A 446 31.84 -4.31 10.14
CA LEU A 446 31.70 -3.21 11.11
C LEU A 446 32.37 -3.53 12.46
N ASN A 447 32.58 -4.80 12.75
CA ASN A 447 33.11 -5.41 13.97
C ASN A 447 32.58 -4.77 15.26
N PRO A 448 31.25 -4.62 15.44
CA PRO A 448 30.69 -3.74 16.48
C PRO A 448 31.04 -4.20 17.91
N LEU A 449 31.23 -5.49 18.14
CA LEU A 449 31.52 -6.04 19.46
C LEU A 449 33.02 -6.16 19.78
N GLN A 450 33.90 -5.89 18.81
CA GLN A 450 35.35 -5.91 19.06
C GLN A 450 35.78 -4.65 19.82
N SER A 451 36.85 -4.78 20.61
CA SER A 451 37.56 -3.63 21.16
C SER A 451 37.92 -2.66 20.05
N VAL A 452 37.73 -1.37 20.29
CA VAL A 452 38.22 -0.34 19.38
C VAL A 452 39.70 -0.07 19.65
N THR A 453 40.50 -0.02 18.61
CA THR A 453 41.91 0.37 18.74
C THR A 453 42.04 1.90 18.84
N ARG A 454 43.18 2.37 19.37
CA ARG A 454 43.51 3.81 19.45
C ARG A 454 43.44 4.49 18.10
N ALA A 455 43.91 3.82 17.05
CA ALA A 455 43.86 4.35 15.69
C ALA A 455 42.42 4.47 15.17
N GLU A 456 41.58 3.45 15.39
CA GLU A 456 40.19 3.44 14.94
C GLU A 456 39.36 4.50 15.69
N ALA A 457 39.48 4.58 17.01
CA ALA A 457 38.77 5.55 17.83
C ALA A 457 39.16 6.99 17.47
N ALA A 458 40.45 7.25 17.25
CA ALA A 458 40.94 8.56 16.81
C ALA A 458 40.45 8.90 15.39
N ALA A 459 40.43 7.93 14.48
CA ALA A 459 39.92 8.13 13.12
C ALA A 459 38.41 8.42 13.09
N MET A 460 37.60 7.71 13.90
CA MET A 460 36.17 8.02 14.05
C MET A 460 35.95 9.41 14.67
N LEU A 461 36.74 9.79 15.68
CA LEU A 461 36.70 11.13 16.30
C LEU A 461 37.07 12.24 15.31
N TYR A 462 38.04 12.01 14.42
CA TYR A 462 38.38 12.94 13.35
C TYR A 462 37.19 13.17 12.40
N GLN A 463 36.48 12.10 12.01
CA GLN A 463 35.28 12.21 11.17
C GLN A 463 34.16 13.00 11.87
N THR A 464 33.99 12.81 13.18
CA THR A 464 33.06 13.60 14.00
C THR A 464 33.41 15.09 13.98
N LEU A 465 34.68 15.46 14.14
CA LEU A 465 35.13 16.85 14.05
C LEU A 465 34.95 17.43 12.64
N LEU A 466 35.09 16.60 11.61
CA LEU A 466 34.83 16.98 10.23
C LEU A 466 33.35 17.30 10.01
N THR A 467 32.43 16.53 10.59
CA THR A 467 30.98 16.81 10.56
C THR A 467 30.64 18.17 11.20
N GLN A 468 31.44 18.62 12.18
CA GLN A 468 31.32 19.95 12.80
C GLN A 468 32.17 21.03 12.08
N ALA A 469 32.77 20.72 10.93
CA ALA A 469 33.65 21.61 10.16
C ALA A 469 34.88 22.14 10.93
N GLN A 470 35.39 21.39 11.92
CA GLN A 470 36.54 21.78 12.75
C GLN A 470 37.91 21.30 12.21
N VAL A 471 37.90 20.39 11.24
CA VAL A 471 39.10 19.81 10.59
C VAL A 471 38.88 19.71 9.08
N ALA A 472 39.96 19.55 8.30
CA ALA A 472 39.90 19.44 6.85
C ALA A 472 39.44 18.03 6.41
N PRO A 473 38.72 17.89 5.28
CA PRO A 473 38.30 16.59 4.77
C PRO A 473 39.52 15.77 4.33
N ILE A 474 39.56 14.51 4.77
CA ILE A 474 40.55 13.50 4.34
C ILE A 474 39.76 12.25 3.96
N ASP A 475 39.93 11.78 2.71
CA ASP A 475 39.26 10.59 2.20
C ASP A 475 40.22 9.40 2.21
N LEU A 476 39.78 8.28 2.80
CA LEU A 476 40.53 7.04 2.91
C LEU A 476 39.59 5.86 2.64
N PRO A 477 40.07 4.78 1.99
CA PRO A 477 39.26 3.57 1.76
C PRO A 477 38.67 2.95 3.03
N GLN A 478 39.34 3.16 4.16
CA GLN A 478 38.92 2.68 5.47
C GLN A 478 37.75 3.47 6.06
N ILE A 479 37.40 4.63 5.51
CA ILE A 479 36.19 5.36 5.89
C ILE A 479 35.03 4.73 5.12
N LEU A 480 34.16 4.04 5.84
CA LEU A 480 33.08 3.28 5.23
C LEU A 480 32.06 4.21 4.56
N GLN A 481 31.70 3.86 3.33
CA GLN A 481 30.69 4.57 2.55
C GLN A 481 29.32 3.91 2.77
N PRO A 482 28.22 4.68 2.77
CA PRO A 482 26.88 4.11 2.82
C PRO A 482 26.63 3.21 1.60
N GLN A 483 26.37 1.92 1.82
CA GLN A 483 26.07 0.99 0.73
C GLN A 483 24.60 1.14 0.32
N ARG A 484 24.38 1.81 -0.83
CA ARG A 484 23.05 1.96 -1.44
C ARG A 484 22.83 0.80 -2.43
N PRO A 485 21.73 0.04 -2.35
CA PRO A 485 21.52 -1.10 -3.23
C PRO A 485 21.42 -0.64 -4.69
N VAL A 486 22.37 -1.08 -5.53
CA VAL A 486 22.30 -0.95 -6.99
C VAL A 486 21.60 -2.20 -7.53
N MET A 487 20.39 -2.04 -8.07
CA MET A 487 19.62 -3.12 -8.68
C MET A 487 20.25 -3.53 -10.03
N ARG A 488 21.04 -4.60 -10.07
CA ARG A 488 21.44 -5.27 -11.33
C ARG A 488 20.66 -6.57 -11.49
N LEU A 489 19.70 -6.58 -12.40
CA LEU A 489 19.03 -7.80 -12.88
C LEU A 489 20.02 -8.62 -13.72
N GLN A 490 20.41 -9.79 -13.24
CA GLN A 490 20.91 -10.87 -14.09
C GLN A 490 19.88 -12.00 -14.07
N ALA A 491 19.12 -12.14 -15.15
CA ALA A 491 18.24 -13.28 -15.38
C ALA A 491 18.94 -14.30 -16.29
N LYS A 492 18.88 -15.58 -15.90
CA LYS A 492 19.26 -16.73 -16.74
C LYS A 492 18.01 -17.18 -17.51
N PRO A 493 18.07 -17.53 -18.81
CA PRO A 493 16.86 -17.77 -19.59
C PRO A 493 16.32 -19.18 -19.37
N ALA A 494 15.07 -19.28 -18.92
CA ALA A 494 14.20 -20.44 -19.14
C ALA A 494 13.39 -20.19 -20.43
N ALA A 495 13.01 -21.24 -21.16
CA ALA A 495 12.26 -21.13 -22.42
C ALA A 495 11.04 -20.21 -22.29
N ALA A 496 10.90 -19.25 -23.20
CA ALA A 496 9.84 -18.24 -23.13
C ALA A 496 8.45 -18.89 -23.30
N LEU A 497 7.56 -18.68 -22.33
CA LEU A 497 6.15 -19.09 -22.41
C LEU A 497 5.39 -18.08 -23.27
N ILE A 498 4.70 -18.55 -24.33
CA ILE A 498 3.91 -17.69 -25.23
C ILE A 498 2.44 -17.68 -24.80
N VAL A 499 1.84 -16.51 -24.61
CA VAL A 499 0.40 -16.31 -24.39
C VAL A 499 -0.19 -15.44 -25.50
N VAL A 500 -1.32 -15.85 -26.06
CA VAL A 500 -2.01 -15.13 -27.12
C VAL A 500 -3.20 -14.37 -26.52
N LEU A 501 -3.30 -13.08 -26.79
CA LEU A 501 -4.36 -12.20 -26.32
C LEU A 501 -5.14 -11.67 -27.53
N ASP A 502 -6.46 -11.90 -27.53
CA ASP A 502 -7.37 -11.46 -28.59
C ASP A 502 -8.30 -10.35 -28.10
N PRO A 503 -8.08 -9.09 -28.51
CA PRO A 503 -8.97 -7.98 -28.15
C PRO A 503 -10.26 -7.92 -28.99
N GLY A 504 -10.62 -8.97 -29.73
CA GLY A 504 -11.79 -8.98 -30.60
C GLY A 504 -11.64 -8.10 -31.84
N HIS A 505 -12.77 -7.69 -32.45
CA HIS A 505 -12.79 -6.91 -33.68
C HIS A 505 -12.36 -5.44 -33.48
N GLY A 506 -11.99 -4.77 -34.57
CA GLY A 506 -11.64 -3.35 -34.65
C GLY A 506 -11.97 -2.78 -36.04
N GLY A 507 -11.67 -1.51 -36.29
CA GLY A 507 -12.01 -0.82 -37.55
C GLY A 507 -13.49 -0.43 -37.63
N ASP A 508 -14.11 -0.57 -38.81
CA ASP A 508 -15.49 -0.17 -39.11
C ASP A 508 -16.56 -1.07 -38.45
N ASP A 509 -16.13 -2.17 -37.82
CA ASP A 509 -17.02 -3.01 -37.02
C ASP A 509 -17.32 -2.32 -35.69
N LEU A 510 -18.52 -1.74 -35.59
CA LEU A 510 -18.97 -0.99 -34.42
C LEU A 510 -19.20 -1.88 -33.18
N GLY A 511 -19.16 -3.22 -33.32
CA GLY A 511 -19.50 -4.13 -32.23
C GLY A 511 -20.93 -3.91 -31.76
N MET A 512 -21.91 -4.49 -32.48
CA MET A 512 -23.35 -4.55 -32.11
C MET A 512 -23.85 -3.50 -31.09
N SER A 513 -23.94 -2.24 -31.51
CA SER A 513 -24.91 -1.30 -30.94
C SER A 513 -26.22 -1.45 -31.70
N THR A 514 -27.07 -2.41 -31.35
CA THR A 514 -28.42 -2.49 -31.95
C THR A 514 -29.39 -1.57 -31.22
N ALA A 515 -29.23 -0.27 -31.48
CA ALA A 515 -30.36 0.64 -31.53
C ALA A 515 -30.55 1.06 -32.99
N LYS A 516 -31.30 0.26 -33.76
CA LYS A 516 -32.03 0.74 -34.94
C LYS A 516 -33.40 0.08 -35.01
N PRO A 517 -34.46 0.84 -35.33
CA PRO A 517 -35.84 0.40 -35.24
C PRO A 517 -36.20 -0.53 -36.41
N VAL A 518 -36.92 -1.62 -36.14
CA VAL A 518 -37.50 -2.47 -37.17
C VAL A 518 -38.90 -1.94 -37.50
N PRO A 519 -39.27 -1.77 -38.79
CA PRO A 519 -40.62 -1.33 -39.17
C PRO A 519 -41.65 -2.43 -38.89
N ALA A 520 -42.88 -2.00 -38.59
CA ALA A 520 -44.04 -2.87 -38.44
C ALA A 520 -44.37 -3.63 -39.74
N ALA A 521 -44.29 -4.96 -39.72
CA ALA A 521 -45.28 -5.91 -40.28
C ALA A 521 -44.71 -7.36 -40.45
N LEU A 522 -45.24 -8.30 -39.64
CA LEU A 522 -45.66 -9.72 -39.88
C LEU A 522 -44.75 -10.75 -40.62
N PRO A 523 -44.95 -12.09 -40.50
CA PRO A 523 -45.96 -12.88 -39.74
C PRO A 523 -45.41 -13.99 -38.80
N GLU A 524 -46.28 -14.55 -37.97
CA GLU A 524 -46.03 -15.69 -37.05
C GLU A 524 -45.73 -17.03 -37.78
N LEU A 525 -44.77 -17.81 -37.28
CA LEU A 525 -44.63 -19.26 -37.51
C LEU A 525 -43.95 -19.97 -36.30
N PRO A 526 -44.13 -21.29 -36.10
CA PRO A 526 -44.66 -21.84 -34.84
C PRO A 526 -43.61 -22.43 -33.88
N MET A 527 -44.03 -22.59 -32.62
CA MET A 527 -43.33 -23.34 -31.58
C MET A 527 -43.05 -24.80 -31.97
N MET A 528 -41.86 -25.29 -31.61
CA MET A 528 -41.57 -26.73 -31.46
C MET A 528 -41.11 -27.06 -30.02
N PRO A 529 -41.39 -28.30 -29.54
CA PRO A 529 -41.57 -28.58 -28.13
C PRO A 529 -40.29 -29.02 -27.40
N MET A 530 -40.31 -28.86 -26.07
CA MET A 530 -39.29 -29.38 -25.16
C MET A 530 -39.25 -30.92 -25.16
N MET A 531 -38.06 -31.49 -25.31
CA MET A 531 -37.80 -32.89 -24.96
C MET A 531 -37.28 -33.00 -23.53
N GLN A 532 -37.89 -33.92 -22.78
CA GLN A 532 -37.58 -34.31 -21.40
C GLN A 532 -36.53 -35.43 -21.33
N THR A 533 -35.58 -35.28 -20.40
CA THR A 533 -34.97 -36.30 -19.50
C THR A 533 -34.12 -37.45 -20.11
N PRO A 534 -33.15 -38.05 -19.38
CA PRO A 534 -33.44 -38.94 -18.22
C PRO A 534 -32.56 -38.75 -16.97
N GLU A 535 -33.19 -39.01 -15.82
CA GLU A 535 -32.54 -39.36 -14.55
C GLU A 535 -31.88 -40.75 -14.63
N ILE A 536 -30.74 -40.92 -13.96
CA ILE A 536 -30.29 -42.21 -13.41
C ILE A 536 -29.87 -41.96 -11.97
N GLY A 537 -30.54 -42.64 -11.04
CA GLY A 537 -30.29 -42.55 -9.61
C GLY A 537 -29.52 -43.73 -9.03
N SER A 538 -29.08 -43.47 -7.80
CA SER A 538 -29.14 -44.33 -6.61
C SER A 538 -27.89 -45.10 -6.13
N ARG A 539 -27.74 -45.00 -4.79
CA ARG A 539 -27.12 -45.90 -3.79
C ARG A 539 -25.68 -45.59 -3.37
N GLU A 540 -25.29 -45.57 -2.09
CA GLU A 540 -25.87 -45.72 -0.72
C GLU A 540 -24.62 -45.69 0.22
N TYR A 541 -24.48 -45.00 1.36
CA TYR A 541 -24.93 -45.23 2.76
C TYR A 541 -24.15 -44.17 3.62
N PHE A 542 -24.64 -43.48 4.66
CA PHE A 542 -25.17 -43.97 5.95
C PHE A 542 -26.00 -42.89 6.70
N GLU A 543 -26.98 -43.39 7.46
CA GLU A 543 -28.05 -42.80 8.30
C GLU A 543 -27.59 -42.09 9.60
N LEU A 544 -28.19 -40.95 9.99
CA LEU A 544 -29.30 -40.66 10.95
C LEU A 544 -28.99 -40.69 12.47
N ALA A 545 -29.27 -39.54 13.11
CA ALA A 545 -29.97 -39.36 14.40
C ALA A 545 -30.34 -37.85 14.55
N SER A 546 -31.61 -37.40 14.37
CA SER A 546 -32.76 -37.33 15.31
C SER A 546 -32.87 -36.05 16.17
N ILE A 547 -33.71 -35.10 15.67
CA ILE A 547 -34.83 -34.33 16.30
C ILE A 547 -34.59 -33.38 17.51
N ALA A 548 -35.02 -32.11 17.35
CA ALA A 548 -36.05 -31.43 18.17
C ALA A 548 -36.57 -30.11 17.51
N PRO A 549 -37.89 -29.79 17.54
CA PRO A 549 -38.49 -28.62 16.88
C PRO A 549 -38.85 -27.46 17.83
N GLY A 550 -38.93 -26.24 17.29
CA GLY A 550 -39.66 -25.13 17.92
C GLY A 550 -39.04 -23.75 17.69
N LEU A 551 -39.69 -22.92 16.88
CA LEU A 551 -40.25 -21.61 17.25
C LEU A 551 -40.66 -20.83 15.99
N SER A 552 -41.83 -20.20 16.10
CA SER A 552 -42.72 -19.63 15.08
C SER A 552 -42.27 -18.28 14.49
N GLU A 553 -42.51 -18.08 13.20
CA GLU A 553 -42.50 -16.74 12.56
C GLU A 553 -43.82 -15.97 12.83
N PRO A 554 -43.79 -14.64 13.05
CA PRO A 554 -44.97 -13.78 13.03
C PRO A 554 -45.23 -13.15 11.64
N PRO A 555 -46.46 -12.68 11.36
CA PRO A 555 -46.99 -12.49 10.00
C PRO A 555 -46.63 -11.15 9.34
N ARG A 556 -46.62 -11.15 8.00
CA ARG A 556 -46.52 -9.95 7.15
C ARG A 556 -47.80 -9.12 7.24
N SER A 557 -47.69 -7.87 7.70
CA SER A 557 -48.74 -6.86 7.56
C SER A 557 -48.52 -6.03 6.28
N SER A 558 -49.53 -6.03 5.42
CA SER A 558 -49.74 -5.18 4.26
C SER A 558 -49.69 -3.68 4.59
N ARG A 559 -49.03 -2.87 3.75
CA ARG A 559 -49.17 -1.40 3.75
C ARG A 559 -49.53 -0.87 2.37
N ILE A 560 -50.49 0.03 2.41
CA ILE A 560 -51.26 0.69 1.35
C ILE A 560 -50.37 1.60 0.48
N GLN A 561 -50.60 1.61 -0.83
CA GLN A 561 -50.06 2.62 -1.77
C GLN A 561 -50.98 3.86 -1.81
N PRO A 562 -50.47 5.09 -1.68
CA PRO A 562 -51.21 6.29 -2.06
C PRO A 562 -51.11 6.58 -3.56
N GLN A 563 -52.26 6.82 -4.20
CA GLN A 563 -52.38 7.28 -5.59
C GLN A 563 -52.00 8.77 -5.71
N LEU A 564 -51.26 9.12 -6.77
CA LEU A 564 -50.94 10.50 -7.17
C LEU A 564 -52.07 11.09 -8.06
N PRO A 565 -52.37 12.41 -7.97
CA PRO A 565 -53.41 13.05 -8.79
C PRO A 565 -52.94 13.36 -10.21
N MET A 566 -53.88 13.37 -11.18
CA MET A 566 -53.62 13.70 -12.59
C MET A 566 -53.24 15.17 -12.81
N PRO A 567 -52.40 15.51 -13.81
CA PRO A 567 -52.10 16.89 -14.16
C PRO A 567 -53.13 17.54 -15.12
N LEU A 568 -53.39 18.83 -14.91
CA LEU A 568 -54.17 19.73 -15.77
C LEU A 568 -53.40 20.11 -17.05
N GLN A 569 -54.11 20.27 -18.17
CA GLN A 569 -53.57 20.71 -19.47
C GLN A 569 -53.26 22.22 -19.52
N PRO A 570 -52.21 22.67 -20.25
CA PRO A 570 -51.93 24.09 -20.47
C PRO A 570 -52.49 24.65 -21.80
N PRO A 571 -52.67 25.98 -21.94
CA PRO A 571 -53.11 26.63 -23.18
C PRO A 571 -51.94 26.93 -24.14
N PRO A 572 -52.20 27.21 -25.44
CA PRO A 572 -51.17 27.17 -26.48
C PRO A 572 -50.60 28.54 -26.90
N GLY A 573 -49.33 28.55 -27.34
CA GLY A 573 -48.82 29.53 -28.32
C GLY A 573 -47.35 29.95 -28.20
N MET A 574 -46.60 29.73 -29.30
CA MET A 574 -45.31 30.34 -29.74
C MET A 574 -43.98 29.56 -29.53
N PRO A 575 -43.00 29.72 -30.46
CA PRO A 575 -42.39 28.60 -31.20
C PRO A 575 -40.95 28.21 -30.79
N VAL A 576 -40.50 27.11 -31.40
CA VAL A 576 -39.39 26.22 -31.04
C VAL A 576 -38.01 26.77 -31.41
N GLU A 577 -37.14 26.92 -30.42
CA GLU A 577 -35.67 26.90 -30.55
C GLU A 577 -35.09 26.20 -29.29
N GLU A 578 -34.17 25.26 -29.52
CA GLU A 578 -33.87 24.09 -28.66
C GLU A 578 -33.45 24.43 -27.20
N LEU A 579 -34.39 24.26 -26.27
CA LEU A 579 -34.14 24.06 -24.85
C LEU A 579 -34.07 22.55 -24.56
N ARG A 580 -32.92 22.07 -24.06
CA ARG A 580 -32.80 20.76 -23.38
C ARG A 580 -33.82 20.72 -22.22
N LEU A 581 -34.69 19.72 -22.19
CA LEU A 581 -35.64 19.52 -21.09
C LEU A 581 -34.89 19.07 -19.81
N PRO A 582 -35.27 19.55 -18.61
CA PRO A 582 -34.79 18.99 -17.36
C PRO A 582 -35.47 17.62 -17.16
N GLY A 583 -34.70 16.54 -17.30
CA GLY A 583 -35.19 15.17 -17.07
C GLY A 583 -34.63 14.11 -18.02
N GLU A 584 -33.85 14.46 -19.03
CA GLU A 584 -33.08 13.44 -19.76
C GLU A 584 -31.87 12.99 -18.93
N PRO A 585 -31.64 11.66 -18.78
CA PRO A 585 -30.40 11.17 -18.19
C PRO A 585 -29.22 11.72 -19.00
N PRO A 586 -28.08 12.03 -18.36
CA PRO A 586 -26.89 12.48 -19.08
C PRO A 586 -26.57 11.47 -20.18
N GLU A 587 -26.34 11.94 -21.42
CA GLU A 587 -25.90 11.08 -22.51
C GLU A 587 -24.69 10.27 -22.02
N MET A 588 -24.89 8.96 -21.96
CA MET A 588 -23.82 8.01 -21.65
C MET A 588 -22.72 8.22 -22.71
N PRO A 589 -21.44 8.39 -22.32
CA PRO A 589 -20.36 8.42 -23.31
C PRO A 589 -20.47 7.17 -24.18
N SER A 590 -20.46 7.32 -25.50
CA SER A 590 -20.65 6.17 -26.41
C SER A 590 -19.51 5.18 -26.24
N LEU A 591 -19.72 4.14 -25.44
CA LEU A 591 -18.75 3.08 -25.22
C LEU A 591 -18.70 2.19 -26.44
N GLN A 592 -17.49 1.93 -26.91
CA GLN A 592 -17.26 0.99 -28.01
C GLN A 592 -16.48 -0.19 -27.45
N GLU A 593 -17.05 -1.40 -27.59
CA GLU A 593 -16.43 -2.65 -27.12
C GLU A 593 -14.97 -2.74 -27.59
N LYS A 594 -14.70 -2.45 -28.87
CA LYS A 594 -13.36 -2.51 -29.48
C LYS A 594 -12.28 -1.69 -28.77
N HIS A 595 -12.64 -0.56 -28.15
CA HIS A 595 -11.70 0.29 -27.41
C HIS A 595 -11.46 -0.26 -26.01
N ILE A 596 -12.51 -0.74 -25.36
CA ILE A 596 -12.46 -1.35 -24.04
C ILE A 596 -11.60 -2.61 -24.09
N THR A 597 -11.91 -3.52 -25.01
CA THR A 597 -11.23 -4.82 -25.13
C THR A 597 -9.77 -4.66 -25.54
N LEU A 598 -9.45 -3.72 -26.46
CA LEU A 598 -8.06 -3.37 -26.80
C LEU A 598 -7.29 -2.85 -25.59
N SER A 599 -7.89 -1.91 -24.85
CA SER A 599 -7.25 -1.30 -23.69
C SER A 599 -6.99 -2.33 -22.58
N VAL A 600 -7.95 -3.23 -22.32
CA VAL A 600 -7.78 -4.33 -21.37
C VAL A 600 -6.70 -5.30 -21.85
N ALA A 601 -6.72 -5.73 -23.11
CA ALA A 601 -5.75 -6.66 -23.67
C ALA A 601 -4.32 -6.10 -23.62
N GLN A 602 -4.12 -4.82 -23.94
CA GLN A 602 -2.82 -4.14 -23.82
C GLN A 602 -2.36 -4.07 -22.36
N ALA A 603 -3.26 -3.82 -21.42
CA ALA A 603 -2.92 -3.85 -19.99
C ALA A 603 -2.48 -5.25 -19.55
N VAL A 604 -3.22 -6.30 -19.93
CA VAL A 604 -2.84 -7.70 -19.65
C VAL A 604 -1.47 -8.01 -20.27
N ALA A 605 -1.24 -7.60 -21.52
CA ALA A 605 0.03 -7.82 -22.20
C ALA A 605 1.21 -7.22 -21.42
N GLY A 606 1.10 -5.96 -20.99
CA GLY A 606 2.14 -5.29 -20.21
C GLY A 606 2.46 -6.02 -18.91
N PHE A 607 1.46 -6.49 -18.17
CA PHE A 607 1.69 -7.23 -16.92
C PHE A 607 2.31 -8.61 -17.15
N LEU A 608 1.90 -9.33 -18.20
CA LEU A 608 2.49 -10.63 -18.55
C LEU A 608 3.95 -10.48 -19.01
N GLN A 609 4.24 -9.49 -19.85
CA GLN A 609 5.59 -9.19 -20.34
C GLN A 609 6.54 -8.82 -19.20
N GLN A 610 6.08 -8.05 -18.21
CA GLN A 610 6.85 -7.75 -16.98
C GLN A 610 7.21 -9.00 -16.18
N GLN A 611 6.55 -10.14 -16.41
CA GLN A 611 6.81 -11.41 -15.75
C GLN A 611 7.58 -12.39 -16.65
N GLY A 612 8.15 -11.90 -17.76
CA GLY A 612 8.95 -12.70 -18.69
C GLY A 612 8.12 -13.61 -19.59
N VAL A 613 6.80 -13.40 -19.68
CA VAL A 613 5.92 -14.11 -20.61
C VAL A 613 5.94 -13.40 -21.96
N GLU A 614 6.17 -14.15 -23.03
CA GLU A 614 6.03 -13.63 -24.38
C GLU A 614 4.55 -13.50 -24.72
N VAL A 615 4.13 -12.34 -25.22
CA VAL A 615 2.72 -12.04 -25.49
C VAL A 615 2.54 -11.72 -26.97
N LEU A 616 1.62 -12.43 -27.61
CA LEU A 616 1.16 -12.16 -28.97
C LEU A 616 -0.24 -11.56 -28.92
N LEU A 617 -0.40 -10.33 -29.41
CA LEU A 617 -1.70 -9.70 -29.59
C LEU A 617 -2.21 -9.98 -31.01
N THR A 618 -3.46 -10.40 -31.17
CA THR A 618 -4.07 -10.57 -32.51
C THR A 618 -4.22 -9.24 -33.24
N ARG A 619 -4.36 -8.14 -32.50
CA ARG A 619 -4.22 -6.75 -32.95
C ARG A 619 -3.67 -5.86 -31.84
N SER A 620 -2.84 -4.89 -32.20
CA SER A 620 -2.26 -3.91 -31.27
C SER A 620 -2.84 -2.50 -31.41
N ALA A 621 -3.70 -2.28 -32.41
CA ALA A 621 -4.36 -1.02 -32.73
C ALA A 621 -5.84 -1.23 -33.10
N ASP A 622 -6.59 -0.14 -33.32
CA ASP A 622 -7.96 -0.21 -33.84
C ASP A 622 -7.94 -0.54 -35.35
N GLN A 623 -7.88 -1.84 -35.66
CA GLN A 623 -7.87 -2.37 -37.01
C GLN A 623 -8.76 -3.61 -37.08
N SER A 624 -9.37 -3.84 -38.25
CA SER A 624 -10.16 -5.04 -38.48
C SER A 624 -9.28 -6.29 -38.43
N CYS A 625 -9.82 -7.36 -37.82
CA CYS A 625 -9.15 -8.64 -37.72
C CYS A 625 -10.21 -9.74 -37.83
N SER A 626 -10.14 -10.51 -38.92
CA SER A 626 -11.08 -11.58 -39.20
C SER A 626 -10.95 -12.72 -38.19
N LEU A 627 -11.98 -13.56 -38.09
CA LEU A 627 -11.93 -14.75 -37.25
C LEU A 627 -10.81 -15.71 -37.67
N ALA A 628 -10.52 -15.80 -38.98
CA ALA A 628 -9.46 -16.64 -39.51
C ALA A 628 -8.06 -16.15 -39.09
N GLU A 629 -7.82 -14.84 -39.16
CA GLU A 629 -6.55 -14.22 -38.74
C GLU A 629 -6.31 -14.39 -37.23
N ARG A 630 -7.35 -14.21 -36.40
CA ARG A 630 -7.26 -14.42 -34.96
C ARG A 630 -6.94 -15.87 -34.58
N ARG A 631 -7.49 -16.84 -35.32
CA ARG A 631 -7.15 -18.27 -35.15
C ARG A 631 -5.71 -18.57 -35.60
N ALA A 632 -5.27 -17.98 -36.71
CA ALA A 632 -3.92 -18.18 -37.24
C ALA A 632 -2.83 -17.53 -36.38
N ALA A 633 -3.16 -16.46 -35.63
CA ALA A 633 -2.25 -15.78 -34.73
C ALA A 633 -1.80 -16.64 -33.52
N ALA A 634 -2.47 -17.76 -33.24
CA ALA A 634 -2.13 -18.64 -32.14
C ALA A 634 -1.19 -19.77 -32.60
N PRO A 635 0.12 -19.71 -32.27
CA PRO A 635 1.03 -20.78 -32.65
C PRO A 635 0.74 -22.07 -31.87
N PRO A 636 1.03 -23.26 -32.42
CA PRO A 636 0.75 -24.54 -31.75
C PRO A 636 1.38 -24.70 -30.36
N GLN A 637 2.53 -24.05 -30.13
CA GLN A 637 3.23 -24.05 -28.84
C GLN A 637 2.71 -23.02 -27.82
N ALA A 638 1.70 -22.20 -28.18
CA ALA A 638 1.15 -21.23 -27.25
C ALA A 638 0.57 -21.91 -26.01
N ALA A 639 0.86 -21.33 -24.84
CA ALA A 639 0.46 -21.88 -23.57
C ALA A 639 -1.01 -21.60 -23.23
N ALA A 640 -1.54 -20.47 -23.72
CA ALA A 640 -2.93 -20.07 -23.53
C ALA A 640 -3.38 -19.08 -24.62
N PHE A 641 -4.69 -19.06 -24.89
CA PHE A 641 -5.37 -18.06 -25.70
C PHE A 641 -6.46 -17.39 -24.87
N VAL A 642 -6.51 -16.06 -24.83
CA VAL A 642 -7.52 -15.33 -24.05
C VAL A 642 -8.18 -14.27 -24.92
N SER A 643 -9.50 -14.40 -25.12
CA SER A 643 -10.32 -13.42 -25.84
C SER A 643 -11.02 -12.46 -24.88
N PHE A 644 -11.08 -11.18 -25.23
CA PHE A 644 -11.72 -10.13 -24.44
C PHE A 644 -12.94 -9.57 -25.15
N HIS A 645 -14.04 -9.47 -24.41
CA HIS A 645 -15.33 -8.96 -24.86
C HIS A 645 -15.96 -8.08 -23.78
N ALA A 646 -16.88 -7.21 -24.19
CA ALA A 646 -17.72 -6.43 -23.29
C ALA A 646 -19.18 -6.58 -23.71
N ASN A 647 -19.90 -7.46 -23.02
CA ASN A 647 -21.29 -7.79 -23.25
C ASN A 647 -22.21 -6.57 -23.43
N ALA A 648 -23.30 -6.78 -24.16
CA ALA A 648 -24.44 -5.86 -24.23
C ALA A 648 -25.74 -6.62 -23.98
N SER A 649 -26.68 -6.03 -23.24
CA SER A 649 -28.02 -6.60 -23.10
C SER A 649 -28.86 -6.28 -24.34
N LEU A 650 -29.49 -7.30 -24.92
CA LEU A 650 -30.34 -7.19 -26.13
C LEU A 650 -31.53 -6.22 -25.98
N SER A 651 -31.96 -5.96 -24.75
CA SER A 651 -33.03 -5.03 -24.38
C SER A 651 -32.53 -3.76 -23.68
N SER A 652 -31.21 -3.51 -23.72
CA SER A 652 -30.55 -2.39 -23.02
C SER A 652 -30.90 -2.30 -21.53
N GLN A 653 -31.12 -3.45 -20.88
CA GLN A 653 -31.42 -3.55 -19.45
C GLN A 653 -30.24 -3.05 -18.59
N PRO A 654 -30.33 -1.84 -17.99
CA PRO A 654 -29.23 -1.21 -17.29
C PRO A 654 -28.90 -1.87 -15.94
N GLU A 655 -29.77 -2.73 -15.43
CA GLU A 655 -29.58 -3.49 -14.20
C GLU A 655 -28.63 -4.68 -14.38
N ILE A 656 -28.44 -5.17 -15.61
CA ILE A 656 -27.53 -6.29 -15.88
C ILE A 656 -26.08 -5.78 -15.87
N ASN A 657 -25.32 -6.29 -14.91
CA ASN A 657 -23.92 -5.96 -14.69
C ASN A 657 -23.18 -7.22 -14.22
N GLY A 658 -21.87 -7.26 -14.41
CA GLY A 658 -20.97 -8.29 -13.92
C GLY A 658 -20.15 -8.99 -14.99
N ILE A 659 -19.17 -9.74 -14.51
CA ILE A 659 -18.18 -10.43 -15.34
C ILE A 659 -18.60 -11.87 -15.57
N GLU A 660 -18.46 -12.33 -16.80
CA GLU A 660 -18.62 -13.73 -17.19
C GLU A 660 -17.31 -14.25 -17.80
N THR A 661 -17.06 -15.55 -17.69
CA THR A 661 -15.91 -16.15 -18.36
C THR A 661 -16.29 -17.48 -18.98
N TYR A 662 -15.94 -17.67 -20.24
CA TYR A 662 -16.33 -18.80 -21.06
C TYR A 662 -15.14 -19.70 -21.39
N HIS A 663 -15.38 -21.00 -21.47
CA HIS A 663 -14.44 -21.99 -22.01
C HIS A 663 -15.18 -22.96 -22.94
N HIS A 664 -14.45 -23.69 -23.77
CA HIS A 664 -15.05 -24.74 -24.59
C HIS A 664 -15.51 -25.92 -23.72
N PRO A 665 -16.71 -26.49 -23.92
CA PRO A 665 -17.22 -27.63 -23.14
C PRO A 665 -16.24 -28.82 -23.08
N ASP A 666 -15.59 -29.11 -24.20
CA ASP A 666 -14.67 -30.26 -24.33
C ASP A 666 -13.23 -29.96 -23.88
N SER A 667 -12.93 -28.74 -23.43
CA SER A 667 -11.56 -28.34 -23.04
C SER A 667 -11.43 -28.23 -21.52
N ARG A 668 -10.94 -29.30 -20.88
CA ARG A 668 -10.65 -29.32 -19.44
C ARG A 668 -9.63 -28.23 -19.04
N GLU A 669 -8.57 -28.08 -19.84
CA GLU A 669 -7.55 -27.06 -19.59
C GLU A 669 -8.07 -25.64 -19.86
N GLY A 670 -8.92 -25.46 -20.87
CA GLY A 670 -9.65 -24.20 -21.08
C GLY A 670 -10.53 -23.84 -19.87
N GLY A 671 -11.22 -24.83 -19.28
CA GLY A 671 -11.98 -24.65 -18.05
C GLY A 671 -11.12 -24.24 -16.85
N ARG A 672 -9.93 -24.84 -16.69
CA ARG A 672 -8.97 -24.45 -15.64
C ARG A 672 -8.46 -23.02 -15.83
N LEU A 673 -8.14 -22.63 -17.06
CA LEU A 673 -7.72 -21.28 -17.40
C LEU A 673 -8.83 -20.27 -17.08
N ALA A 674 -10.04 -20.51 -17.58
CA ALA A 674 -11.22 -19.68 -17.34
C ALA A 674 -11.50 -19.52 -15.84
N TRP A 675 -11.47 -20.60 -15.07
CA TRP A 675 -11.69 -20.54 -13.63
C TRP A 675 -10.58 -19.77 -12.88
N SER A 676 -9.32 -19.96 -13.27
CA SER A 676 -8.18 -19.26 -12.66
C SER A 676 -8.28 -17.74 -12.86
N ILE A 677 -8.64 -17.33 -14.08
CA ILE A 677 -8.90 -15.93 -14.44
C ILE A 677 -10.09 -15.40 -13.65
N HIS A 678 -11.23 -16.07 -13.73
CA HIS A 678 -12.49 -15.63 -13.15
C HIS A 678 -12.40 -15.47 -11.62
N LYS A 679 -11.76 -16.41 -10.91
CA LYS A 679 -11.56 -16.29 -9.45
C LYS A 679 -10.66 -15.15 -9.03
N THR A 680 -9.81 -14.65 -9.93
CA THR A 680 -8.95 -13.50 -9.66
C THR A 680 -9.71 -12.20 -9.92
N LEU A 681 -10.54 -12.18 -10.96
CA LEU A 681 -11.49 -11.11 -11.24
C LEU A 681 -12.53 -10.95 -10.13
N THR A 682 -13.21 -12.00 -9.67
CA THR A 682 -14.31 -11.83 -8.69
C THR A 682 -13.83 -11.58 -7.25
N ARG A 683 -12.52 -11.51 -7.03
CA ARG A 683 -11.91 -11.02 -5.77
C ARG A 683 -11.73 -9.51 -5.75
N THR A 684 -11.92 -8.82 -6.88
CA THR A 684 -11.87 -7.36 -6.90
C THR A 684 -13.15 -6.76 -6.29
N PRO A 685 -13.04 -5.82 -5.35
CA PRO A 685 -14.18 -5.02 -4.89
C PRO A 685 -14.90 -4.38 -6.09
N ASP A 686 -16.23 -4.34 -6.05
CA ASP A 686 -17.14 -3.69 -7.02
C ASP A 686 -17.50 -4.50 -8.29
N VAL A 687 -17.04 -5.75 -8.43
CA VAL A 687 -17.44 -6.62 -9.56
C VAL A 687 -18.57 -7.57 -9.16
N THR A 688 -19.65 -7.58 -9.93
CA THR A 688 -20.70 -8.61 -9.82
C THR A 688 -20.21 -9.91 -10.47
N ASP A 689 -20.21 -11.01 -9.70
CA ASP A 689 -19.83 -12.34 -10.18
C ASP A 689 -21.01 -12.99 -10.93
N ARG A 690 -20.82 -13.36 -12.20
CA ARG A 690 -21.81 -14.08 -13.02
C ARG A 690 -21.33 -15.47 -13.45
N GLY A 691 -20.19 -15.91 -12.93
CA GLY A 691 -19.68 -17.27 -13.04
C GLY A 691 -18.90 -17.60 -14.30
N VAL A 692 -18.37 -18.83 -14.29
CA VAL A 692 -17.70 -19.48 -15.42
C VAL A 692 -18.70 -20.38 -16.14
N ARG A 693 -18.74 -20.31 -17.47
CA ARG A 693 -19.70 -21.05 -18.31
C ARG A 693 -18.98 -21.78 -19.44
N ALA A 694 -19.60 -22.87 -19.93
CA ALA A 694 -19.12 -23.58 -21.10
C ALA A 694 -19.91 -23.11 -22.35
N ALA A 695 -19.22 -22.73 -23.41
CA ALA A 695 -19.83 -22.35 -24.69
C ALA A 695 -18.93 -22.75 -25.88
N PRO A 696 -19.49 -23.28 -26.98
CA PRO A 696 -18.73 -23.73 -28.14
C PRO A 696 -18.35 -22.57 -29.08
N PHE A 697 -17.79 -21.49 -28.54
CA PHE A 697 -17.37 -20.35 -29.35
C PHE A 697 -16.18 -20.73 -30.25
N PRO A 698 -16.11 -20.25 -31.51
CA PRO A 698 -15.09 -20.70 -32.47
C PRO A 698 -13.63 -20.51 -32.03
N LEU A 699 -13.33 -19.45 -31.27
CA LEU A 699 -11.99 -19.20 -30.74
C LEU A 699 -11.65 -20.07 -29.52
N LEU A 700 -12.65 -20.61 -28.83
CA LEU A 700 -12.44 -21.50 -27.69
C LEU A 700 -12.16 -22.94 -28.14
N ALA A 701 -12.46 -23.29 -29.40
CA ALA A 701 -12.19 -24.58 -30.01
C ALA A 701 -10.74 -24.74 -30.53
N LEU A 702 -9.83 -23.82 -30.20
CA LEU A 702 -8.41 -23.95 -30.53
C LEU A 702 -7.80 -25.16 -29.82
N PRO A 703 -6.80 -25.84 -30.42
CA PRO A 703 -6.13 -27.01 -29.82
C PRO A 703 -5.15 -26.63 -28.70
N LEU A 704 -5.51 -25.65 -27.86
CA LEU A 704 -4.75 -25.12 -26.73
C LEU A 704 -5.75 -24.55 -25.69
N PRO A 705 -5.35 -24.31 -24.43
CA PRO A 705 -6.27 -23.77 -23.43
C PRO A 705 -6.74 -22.37 -23.80
N ALA A 706 -8.04 -22.25 -24.05
CA ALA A 706 -8.65 -21.01 -24.48
C ALA A 706 -9.77 -20.58 -23.51
N ALA A 707 -9.82 -19.28 -23.21
CA ALA A 707 -10.87 -18.67 -22.41
C ALA A 707 -11.34 -17.35 -23.05
N GLN A 708 -12.62 -17.03 -22.90
CA GLN A 708 -13.20 -15.75 -23.29
C GLN A 708 -13.70 -15.04 -22.05
N ILE A 709 -13.40 -13.76 -21.90
CA ILE A 709 -13.76 -12.95 -20.74
C ILE A 709 -14.72 -11.87 -21.20
N GLU A 710 -15.90 -11.84 -20.59
CA GLU A 710 -16.82 -10.70 -20.65
C GLU A 710 -16.48 -9.79 -19.48
N VAL A 711 -15.81 -8.66 -19.76
CA VAL A 711 -15.25 -7.78 -18.72
C VAL A 711 -16.29 -6.91 -18.00
N GLY A 712 -17.54 -7.00 -18.44
CA GLY A 712 -18.70 -6.26 -17.93
C GLY A 712 -19.71 -6.02 -19.06
N TYR A 713 -20.83 -5.38 -18.73
CA TYR A 713 -21.86 -5.01 -19.69
C TYR A 713 -21.75 -3.53 -20.09
N ILE A 714 -21.51 -3.23 -21.37
CA ILE A 714 -21.49 -1.83 -21.87
C ILE A 714 -22.85 -1.13 -21.74
N THR A 715 -23.94 -1.89 -21.65
CA THR A 715 -25.28 -1.38 -21.38
C THR A 715 -25.61 -1.30 -19.88
N GLY A 716 -24.78 -1.87 -19.02
CA GLY A 716 -25.02 -1.95 -17.58
C GLY A 716 -24.72 -0.63 -16.89
N SER A 717 -25.65 -0.13 -16.07
CA SER A 717 -25.53 1.15 -15.36
C SER A 717 -24.29 1.28 -14.47
N ARG A 718 -23.76 0.17 -13.92
CA ARG A 718 -22.56 0.16 -13.08
C ARG A 718 -21.31 -0.15 -13.90
N ASP A 719 -21.42 -1.09 -14.82
CA ASP A 719 -20.30 -1.56 -15.62
C ASP A 719 -19.90 -0.50 -16.64
N ALA A 720 -20.85 0.14 -17.32
CA ALA A 720 -20.57 1.18 -18.32
C ALA A 720 -19.76 2.35 -17.73
N VAL A 721 -20.10 2.81 -16.51
CA VAL A 721 -19.31 3.86 -15.82
C VAL A 721 -17.88 3.40 -15.58
N SER A 722 -17.69 2.14 -15.22
CA SER A 722 -16.38 1.57 -14.93
C SER A 722 -15.58 1.30 -16.22
N LEU A 723 -16.23 0.80 -17.27
CA LEU A 723 -15.66 0.53 -18.59
C LEU A 723 -15.38 1.82 -19.38
N GLY A 724 -15.95 2.95 -18.99
CA GLY A 724 -15.52 4.27 -19.47
C GLY A 724 -14.17 4.72 -18.91
N ASN A 725 -13.64 4.04 -17.89
CA ASN A 725 -12.43 4.44 -17.18
C ASN A 725 -11.21 3.57 -17.56
N SER A 726 -10.24 4.15 -18.24
CA SER A 726 -8.99 3.45 -18.62
C SER A 726 -8.15 2.96 -17.43
N ALA A 727 -8.29 3.57 -16.25
CA ALA A 727 -7.66 3.05 -15.02
C ALA A 727 -8.32 1.74 -14.57
N TYR A 728 -9.63 1.57 -14.78
CA TYR A 728 -10.34 0.33 -14.53
C TYR A 728 -9.89 -0.78 -15.48
N HIS A 729 -9.59 -0.47 -16.75
CA HIS A 729 -9.02 -1.44 -17.69
C HIS A 729 -7.66 -1.98 -17.22
N ARG A 730 -6.80 -1.11 -16.68
CA ARG A 730 -5.52 -1.52 -16.08
C ARG A 730 -5.72 -2.37 -14.83
N TYR A 731 -6.72 -2.02 -14.02
CA TYR A 731 -7.08 -2.79 -12.82
C TYR A 731 -7.56 -4.21 -13.17
N LEU A 732 -8.49 -4.34 -14.13
CA LEU A 732 -8.92 -5.63 -14.68
C LEU A 732 -7.75 -6.38 -15.33
N GLY A 733 -6.93 -5.68 -16.10
CA GLY A 733 -5.76 -6.26 -16.76
C GLY A 733 -4.79 -6.92 -15.79
N ARG A 734 -4.57 -6.31 -14.62
CA ARG A 734 -3.74 -6.90 -13.56
C ARG A 734 -4.36 -8.17 -12.98
N ALA A 735 -5.66 -8.17 -12.72
CA ALA A 735 -6.37 -9.33 -12.19
C ALA A 735 -6.37 -10.50 -13.20
N ILE A 736 -6.59 -10.22 -14.48
CA ILE A 736 -6.59 -11.22 -15.55
C ILE A 736 -5.18 -11.80 -15.75
N ALA A 737 -4.15 -10.95 -15.83
CA ALA A 737 -2.76 -11.40 -15.93
C ALA A 737 -2.35 -12.31 -14.77
N ASN A 738 -2.73 -11.97 -13.54
CA ASN A 738 -2.50 -12.83 -12.37
C ASN A 738 -3.20 -14.19 -12.48
N GLY A 739 -4.43 -14.21 -13.00
CA GLY A 739 -5.16 -15.45 -13.28
C GLY A 739 -4.48 -16.34 -14.32
N ILE A 740 -3.99 -15.74 -15.41
CA ILE A 740 -3.21 -16.43 -16.46
C ILE A 740 -1.91 -16.99 -15.88
N LEU A 741 -1.13 -16.17 -15.17
CA LEU A 741 0.15 -16.60 -14.55
C LEU A 741 -0.06 -17.75 -13.56
N ARG A 742 -1.14 -17.71 -12.78
CA ARG A 742 -1.50 -18.80 -11.87
C ARG A 742 -1.82 -20.08 -12.62
N PHE A 743 -2.53 -20.00 -13.75
CA PHE A 743 -2.77 -21.15 -14.60
C PHE A 743 -1.46 -21.73 -15.17
N LEU A 744 -0.59 -20.86 -15.70
CA LEU A 744 0.70 -21.26 -16.27
C LEU A 744 1.60 -21.98 -15.26
N ARG A 745 1.67 -21.49 -14.01
CA ARG A 745 2.46 -22.12 -12.92
C ARG A 745 1.94 -23.48 -12.48
N GLN A 746 0.68 -23.80 -12.77
CA GLN A 746 0.02 -25.05 -12.39
C GLN A 746 -0.01 -26.08 -13.52
N ARG A 747 0.65 -25.80 -14.65
CA ARG A 747 0.87 -26.79 -15.69
C ARG A 747 2.06 -27.67 -15.30
N PRO A 748 1.90 -29.00 -15.32
CA PRO A 748 3.05 -29.88 -15.23
C PRO A 748 3.99 -29.57 -16.40
N GLU A 749 5.31 -29.56 -16.15
CA GLU A 749 6.31 -29.49 -17.21
C GLU A 749 6.08 -30.65 -18.18
N ALA A 750 6.08 -30.35 -19.48
CA ALA A 750 5.84 -31.32 -20.56
C ALA A 750 7.10 -32.15 -20.84
#